data_AF-A0A060WCY8-F1
#
_entry.id   AF-A0A060WCY8-F1
#
_cell.length_a   1.000
_cell.length_b   1.000
_cell.length_c   1.000
_cell.angle_alpha   90.00
_cell.angle_beta   90.00
_cell.angle_gamma   90.00
#
_symmetry.space_group_name_H-M   'P 1'
#
loop_
_entity.id
_entity.type
_entity.pdbx_description
1 polymer ?
#
loop_
_entity_poly.entity_id
_entity_poly.type
_entity_poly.pdbx_seq_one_letter_code
_entity_poly.pdbx_strand_id
1 'polypeptide(L)'
;MSNVARQLKGRVNAVGQGLIQSAAKHTDTQALEHDLETTNLRWNSLNKRVAERIAQLQEALLHCGKFQDALEPLLSWLSDTEDLVANQKPPSAEYRVVKAQIQEQKLLQRLLDDRRATFQMIQGEGERIAATAETQDRDKIQKQLESLGERWGELLEKARARQCQLEELQTLALQFHEAVEPLGEWLSATERRLSTAEPMGTQTSKITQQITKHKAVQEAVSSRGAEVDRLQALGQSLAPLSCAADRDWLGERVGAVRLGHSELSDWCQRRAVMLEQALANAQLFGEDEVEVLNWLAEVGQRLGQVSVQSYQPGVLTQQHKHTLSLNEEIVSRKKQVDQAIKNGQALLKQTTGEEVLLIQEKLDGIKSRYAEMTGGSSRALRTLEQALQLSTRFASAHDDLNHWLDKVEAELNVMEPDATPAYQDRQKELKCVSAEKRLVLDTVNEVGNALLDLVPWRAREGLDRLVADANQRYRTAAETITQRVKLVQAAIQRSQQYEEAVDAELTWAGETERKLSSLGPLSLEPDVTVAQLQVQRAFNIDIIRHKDTVDQLLHTRDDILETCSDQQRDTLVEKTDSLSARYEAVSQQHQERFSALEQAQVLVARFWETQEDLEPWLGETETLIAQLPPPAIDTEALRLQQEQMRLLRESIAEHKPHIDKLLKIGPQLAALSHQEGATVKQRYSDAEKRYVAIKEVVKGRATTLDEAVSQSAQFHDKMDPLLETLEGAVQRLRSPPPVAAEADKIREQLADHKATGLELDKLLPSFSALCARGEELISRAAHDDPAAQAVRSRLLRLRSLWDEIRQRAEEREGKLTDVLDLAGKFWADMAALLSTLRDSQDIVRELEDPGVDPSLIKQQIEAAEVCVERGMEGY
;
A
#
# COMPACT_ATOMS: atom_id res chain seq x y z
N MET A 1 82.11 169.13 60.30
CA MET A 1 83.30 170.00 60.18
C MET A 1 83.85 170.35 61.55
N SER A 2 85.17 170.37 61.74
CA SER A 2 85.84 170.39 63.06
C SER A 2 85.72 171.72 63.80
N ASN A 3 85.71 171.67 65.14
CA ASN A 3 85.67 172.85 66.03
C ASN A 3 86.75 173.89 65.71
N VAL A 4 87.89 173.43 65.18
CA VAL A 4 89.03 174.25 64.76
C VAL A 4 88.63 175.26 63.68
N ALA A 5 87.89 174.82 62.67
CA ALA A 5 87.47 175.69 61.56
C ALA A 5 86.41 176.72 61.98
N ARG A 6 85.56 176.38 62.96
CA ARG A 6 84.56 177.31 63.52
C ARG A 6 85.21 178.38 64.41
N GLN A 7 86.24 178.02 65.18
CA GLN A 7 87.05 178.96 65.99
C GLN A 7 87.86 179.93 65.12
N LEU A 8 88.48 179.45 64.04
CA LEU A 8 89.23 180.28 63.08
C LEU A 8 88.33 181.36 62.44
N LYS A 9 87.12 180.99 62.01
CA LYS A 9 86.11 181.93 61.51
C LYS A 9 85.80 183.06 62.51
N GLY A 10 85.58 182.70 63.77
CA GLY A 10 85.28 183.66 64.83
C GLY A 10 86.43 184.65 65.08
N ARG A 11 87.68 184.16 65.05
CA ARG A 11 88.89 184.97 65.28
C ARG A 11 89.15 185.97 64.14
N VAL A 12 88.98 185.54 62.89
CA VAL A 12 89.14 186.39 61.69
C VAL A 12 88.11 187.52 61.69
N ASN A 13 86.84 187.24 62.03
CA ASN A 13 85.81 188.29 62.11
C ASN A 13 86.13 189.34 63.19
N ALA A 14 86.62 188.93 64.37
CA ALA A 14 86.90 189.83 65.48
C ALA A 14 88.09 190.77 65.23
N VAL A 15 89.18 190.26 64.63
CA VAL A 15 90.36 191.08 64.29
C VAL A 15 90.05 192.05 63.15
N GLY A 16 89.25 191.62 62.16
CA GLY A 16 88.81 192.47 61.05
C GLY A 16 88.01 193.69 61.49
N GLN A 17 87.03 193.53 62.40
CA GLN A 17 86.27 194.68 62.93
C GLN A 17 87.14 195.65 63.75
N GLY A 18 88.16 195.17 64.48
CA GLY A 18 89.05 196.02 65.27
C GLY A 18 89.94 196.96 64.42
N LEU A 19 90.35 196.52 63.23
CA LEU A 19 91.10 197.35 62.28
C LEU A 19 90.25 198.49 61.69
N ILE A 20 88.95 198.25 61.50
CA ILE A 20 88.02 199.24 60.92
C ILE A 20 87.78 200.42 61.89
N GLN A 21 87.75 200.17 63.21
CA GLN A 21 87.48 201.21 64.21
C GLN A 21 88.67 202.12 64.57
N SER A 22 89.91 201.74 64.23
CA SER A 22 91.14 202.45 64.62
C SER A 22 91.73 203.37 63.54
N ALA A 23 91.08 203.46 62.38
CA ALA A 23 91.53 204.28 61.25
C ALA A 23 91.29 205.79 61.50
N ALA A 24 92.32 206.61 61.26
CA ALA A 24 92.25 208.06 61.40
C ALA A 24 91.27 208.68 60.37
N LYS A 25 90.63 209.81 60.72
CA LYS A 25 89.49 210.45 60.04
C LYS A 25 89.59 210.74 58.52
N HIS A 26 90.73 210.46 57.89
CA HIS A 26 90.92 210.55 56.43
C HIS A 26 91.51 209.27 55.81
N THR A 27 91.26 208.09 56.40
CA THR A 27 91.71 206.78 55.88
C THR A 27 90.50 205.91 55.51
N ASP A 28 90.49 205.34 54.31
CA ASP A 28 89.42 204.47 53.79
C ASP A 28 89.60 203.01 54.25
N THR A 29 88.53 202.39 54.78
CA THR A 29 88.52 201.04 55.38
C THR A 29 87.60 200.02 54.67
N GLN A 30 86.96 200.36 53.54
CA GLN A 30 85.95 199.50 52.88
C GLN A 30 86.44 198.12 52.42
N ALA A 31 87.71 197.98 52.03
CA ALA A 31 88.22 196.71 51.48
C ALA A 31 88.16 195.56 52.51
N LEU A 32 88.37 195.86 53.79
CA LEU A 32 88.45 194.83 54.84
C LEU A 32 87.07 194.29 55.25
N GLU A 33 86.01 195.09 55.13
CA GLU A 33 84.63 194.66 55.40
C GLU A 33 84.17 193.61 54.37
N HIS A 34 84.51 193.81 53.10
CA HIS A 34 84.13 192.93 52.01
C HIS A 34 84.73 191.51 52.12
N ASP A 35 86.01 191.43 52.51
CA ASP A 35 86.70 190.13 52.64
C ASP A 35 86.12 189.27 53.77
N LEU A 36 85.69 189.92 54.87
CA LEU A 36 85.06 189.27 56.01
C LEU A 36 83.72 188.63 55.64
N GLU A 37 82.90 189.35 54.89
CA GLU A 37 81.56 188.93 54.48
C GLU A 37 81.61 187.77 53.48
N THR A 38 82.55 187.83 52.53
CA THR A 38 82.78 186.80 51.50
C THR A 38 83.16 185.43 52.11
N THR A 39 83.99 185.45 53.16
CA THR A 39 84.44 184.21 53.83
C THR A 39 83.29 183.54 54.61
N ASN A 40 82.41 184.34 55.24
CA ASN A 40 81.24 183.83 55.96
C ASN A 40 80.24 183.13 55.03
N LEU A 41 80.01 183.65 53.82
CA LEU A 41 79.12 183.06 52.83
C LEU A 41 79.63 181.69 52.33
N ARG A 42 80.93 181.58 52.04
CA ARG A 42 81.54 180.32 51.56
C ARG A 42 81.39 179.15 52.56
N TRP A 43 81.53 179.41 53.86
CA TRP A 43 81.40 178.39 54.90
C TRP A 43 79.97 177.82 55.01
N ASN A 44 78.97 178.69 54.96
CA ASN A 44 77.57 178.28 55.05
C ASN A 44 77.15 177.43 53.84
N SER A 45 77.64 177.77 52.64
CA SER A 45 77.41 176.99 51.42
C SER A 45 77.99 175.57 51.51
N LEU A 46 79.21 175.42 52.05
CA LEU A 46 79.85 174.11 52.20
C LEU A 46 79.09 173.19 53.16
N ASN A 47 78.59 173.72 54.27
CA ASN A 47 77.86 172.94 55.27
C ASN A 47 76.53 172.39 54.72
N LYS A 48 75.82 173.18 53.91
CA LYS A 48 74.59 172.75 53.24
C LYS A 48 74.85 171.59 52.27
N ARG A 49 75.91 171.69 51.45
CA ARG A 49 76.31 170.65 50.51
C ARG A 49 76.68 169.32 51.17
N VAL A 50 77.29 169.34 52.36
CA VAL A 50 77.65 168.10 53.08
C VAL A 50 76.40 167.41 53.67
N ALA A 51 75.47 168.18 54.23
CA ALA A 51 74.22 167.62 54.76
C ALA A 51 73.35 167.00 53.65
N GLU A 52 73.25 167.67 52.50
CA GLU A 52 72.57 167.13 51.31
C GLU A 52 73.22 165.83 50.82
N ARG A 53 74.56 165.72 50.86
CA ARG A 53 75.26 164.51 50.43
C ARG A 53 75.05 163.31 51.35
N ILE A 54 74.91 163.51 52.67
CA ILE A 54 74.65 162.42 53.63
C ILE A 54 73.23 161.88 53.47
N ALA A 55 72.23 162.75 53.30
CA ALA A 55 70.85 162.32 53.09
C ALA A 55 70.71 161.46 51.83
N GLN A 56 71.36 161.85 50.72
CA GLN A 56 71.39 161.08 49.47
C GLN A 56 71.99 159.68 49.63
N LEU A 57 73.06 159.53 50.42
CA LEU A 57 73.72 158.23 50.64
C LEU A 57 72.89 157.30 51.53
N GLN A 58 72.19 157.82 52.55
CA GLN A 58 71.31 157.02 53.40
C GLN A 58 70.05 156.56 52.66
N GLU A 59 69.50 157.41 51.79
CA GLU A 59 68.37 157.07 50.92
C GLU A 59 68.75 155.96 49.92
N ALA A 60 69.92 156.05 49.28
CA ALA A 60 70.43 155.01 48.37
C ALA A 60 70.62 153.64 49.05
N LEU A 61 71.15 153.60 50.28
CA LEU A 61 71.36 152.35 51.03
C LEU A 61 70.04 151.64 51.35
N LEU A 62 68.99 152.39 51.71
CA LEU A 62 67.66 151.85 51.99
C LEU A 62 67.02 151.23 50.75
N HIS A 63 67.16 151.89 49.58
CA HIS A 63 66.67 151.36 48.32
C HIS A 63 67.39 150.06 47.90
N CYS A 64 68.71 149.98 48.05
CA CYS A 64 69.47 148.75 47.80
C CYS A 64 69.04 147.58 48.69
N GLY A 65 68.80 147.83 49.99
CA GLY A 65 68.31 146.80 50.92
C GLY A 65 66.93 146.28 50.54
N LYS A 66 65.98 147.19 50.28
CA LYS A 66 64.61 146.82 49.83
C LYS A 66 64.60 146.07 48.50
N PHE A 67 65.52 146.38 47.58
CA PHE A 67 65.67 145.65 46.32
C PHE A 67 66.15 144.22 46.55
N GLN A 68 67.14 144.00 47.42
CA GLN A 68 67.61 142.65 47.74
C GLN A 68 66.55 141.82 48.47
N ASP A 69 65.85 142.40 49.45
CA ASP A 69 64.75 141.74 50.17
C ASP A 69 63.58 141.36 49.23
N ALA A 70 63.38 142.10 48.15
CA ALA A 70 62.38 141.78 47.12
C ALA A 70 62.87 140.78 46.06
N LEU A 71 64.17 140.77 45.76
CA LEU A 71 64.79 139.91 44.74
C LEU A 71 64.92 138.45 45.19
N GLU A 72 65.29 138.20 46.45
CA GLU A 72 65.57 136.85 46.97
C GLU A 72 64.34 135.91 46.92
N PRO A 73 63.12 136.34 47.33
CA PRO A 73 61.92 135.50 47.18
C PRO A 73 61.60 135.15 45.73
N LEU A 74 61.85 136.07 44.78
CA LEU A 74 61.62 135.81 43.37
C LEU A 74 62.63 134.78 42.83
N LEU A 75 63.91 134.88 43.20
CA LEU A 75 64.95 133.91 42.81
C LEU A 75 64.68 132.51 43.36
N SER A 76 64.20 132.38 44.60
CA SER A 76 63.79 131.11 45.19
C SER A 76 62.65 130.48 44.39
N TRP A 77 61.57 131.25 44.17
CA TRP A 77 60.42 130.79 43.39
C TRP A 77 60.80 130.40 41.96
N LEU A 78 61.73 131.14 41.36
CA LEU A 78 62.19 130.89 39.99
C LEU A 78 62.91 129.53 39.91
N SER A 79 63.70 129.20 40.92
CA SER A 79 64.42 127.92 41.02
C SER A 79 63.44 126.75 41.22
N ASP A 80 62.46 126.90 42.12
CA ASP A 80 61.41 125.88 42.34
C ASP A 80 60.57 125.64 41.07
N THR A 81 60.28 126.71 40.31
CA THR A 81 59.48 126.63 39.08
C THR A 81 60.30 126.06 37.92
N GLU A 82 61.59 126.37 37.82
CA GLU A 82 62.52 125.74 36.89
C GLU A 82 62.62 124.24 37.12
N ASP A 83 62.71 123.79 38.38
CA ASP A 83 62.72 122.37 38.75
C ASP A 83 61.40 121.69 38.42
N LEU A 84 60.26 122.36 38.64
CA LEU A 84 58.96 121.85 38.24
C LEU A 84 58.89 121.61 36.73
N VAL A 85 59.38 122.56 35.91
CA VAL A 85 59.43 122.46 34.45
C VAL A 85 60.39 121.35 34.00
N ALA A 86 61.56 121.24 34.62
CA ALA A 86 62.56 120.21 34.29
C ALA A 86 62.04 118.79 34.55
N ASN A 87 61.18 118.62 35.56
CA ASN A 87 60.62 117.32 35.95
C ASN A 87 59.27 116.98 35.28
N GLN A 88 58.78 117.80 34.34
CA GLN A 88 57.55 117.47 33.61
C GLN A 88 57.75 116.22 32.74
N LYS A 89 56.78 115.30 32.79
CA LYS A 89 56.78 114.09 31.93
C LYS A 89 56.77 114.47 30.44
N PRO A 90 57.32 113.64 29.54
CA PRO A 90 57.23 113.92 28.10
C PRO A 90 55.76 113.98 27.63
N PRO A 91 55.46 114.76 26.58
CA PRO A 91 54.13 114.77 25.94
C PRO A 91 53.71 113.35 25.52
N SER A 92 52.45 112.99 25.81
CA SER A 92 51.95 111.64 25.54
C SER A 92 51.15 111.52 24.22
N ALA A 93 51.14 110.37 23.56
CA ALA A 93 50.26 110.13 22.40
C ALA A 93 48.80 109.86 22.79
N GLU A 94 48.53 109.51 24.05
CA GLU A 94 47.17 109.21 24.51
C GLU A 94 46.37 110.50 24.72
N TYR A 95 45.27 110.66 23.98
CA TYR A 95 44.44 111.86 24.04
C TYR A 95 44.02 112.26 25.47
N ARG A 96 43.64 111.28 26.31
CA ARG A 96 43.25 111.53 27.70
C ARG A 96 44.40 112.09 28.53
N VAL A 97 45.62 111.58 28.30
CA VAL A 97 46.85 112.01 28.99
C VAL A 97 47.28 113.39 28.48
N VAL A 98 47.26 113.64 27.17
CA VAL A 98 47.54 114.98 26.59
C VAL A 98 46.63 116.04 27.17
N LYS A 99 45.33 115.73 27.29
CA LYS A 99 44.35 116.65 27.86
C LYS A 99 44.70 117.02 29.31
N ALA A 100 45.18 116.06 30.10
CA ALA A 100 45.65 116.33 31.46
C ALA A 100 46.93 117.20 31.47
N GLN A 101 47.91 116.87 30.62
CA GLN A 101 49.16 117.62 30.49
C GLN A 101 48.93 119.08 30.05
N ILE A 102 47.93 119.34 29.20
CA ILE A 102 47.53 120.71 28.82
C ILE A 102 46.95 121.48 30.02
N GLN A 103 46.19 120.83 30.90
CA GLN A 103 45.68 121.50 32.10
C GLN A 103 46.81 121.84 33.08
N GLU A 104 47.77 120.93 33.25
CA GLU A 104 49.00 121.18 34.03
C GLU A 104 49.78 122.36 33.45
N GLN A 105 49.94 122.43 32.13
CA GLN A 105 50.65 123.52 31.46
C GLN A 105 49.92 124.87 31.60
N LYS A 106 48.58 124.87 31.53
CA LYS A 106 47.76 126.07 31.82
C LYS A 106 47.93 126.56 33.25
N LEU A 107 48.08 125.65 34.22
CA LEU A 107 48.35 126.03 35.60
C LEU A 107 49.74 126.67 35.73
N LEU A 108 50.76 126.08 35.11
CA LEU A 108 52.11 126.67 35.06
C LEU A 108 52.10 128.07 34.42
N GLN A 109 51.38 128.25 33.31
CA GLN A 109 51.26 129.55 32.65
C GLN A 109 50.63 130.61 33.57
N ARG A 110 49.60 130.25 34.36
CA ARG A 110 49.01 131.14 35.37
C ARG A 110 50.03 131.53 36.45
N LEU A 111 50.81 130.57 36.95
CA LEU A 111 51.85 130.83 37.94
C LEU A 111 52.91 131.82 37.39
N LEU A 112 53.28 131.70 36.12
CA LEU A 112 54.19 132.62 35.44
C LEU A 112 53.58 134.02 35.27
N ASP A 113 52.30 134.11 34.88
CA ASP A 113 51.65 135.40 34.68
C ASP A 113 51.40 136.14 36.01
N ASP A 114 51.07 135.44 37.08
CA ASP A 114 50.90 136.01 38.43
C ASP A 114 52.20 136.66 38.95
N ARG A 115 53.36 136.13 38.58
CA ARG A 115 54.68 136.65 38.99
C ARG A 115 55.26 137.70 38.04
N ARG A 116 54.67 137.89 36.86
CA ARG A 116 55.16 138.84 35.83
C ARG A 116 55.27 140.27 36.34
N ALA A 117 54.24 140.77 37.03
CA ALA A 117 54.23 142.14 37.55
C ALA A 117 55.32 142.34 38.62
N THR A 118 55.53 141.33 39.48
CA THR A 118 56.58 141.33 40.50
C THR A 118 57.98 141.35 39.87
N PHE A 119 58.21 140.54 38.83
CA PHE A 119 59.46 140.55 38.07
C PHE A 119 59.72 141.93 37.44
N GLN A 120 58.73 142.51 36.75
CA GLN A 120 58.88 143.83 36.11
C GLN A 120 59.16 144.96 37.12
N MET A 121 58.49 144.91 38.27
CA MET A 121 58.72 145.86 39.36
C MET A 121 60.15 145.76 39.89
N ILE A 122 60.63 144.54 40.17
CA ILE A 122 62.01 144.31 40.67
C ILE A 122 63.03 144.72 39.61
N GLN A 123 62.77 144.42 38.34
CA GLN A 123 63.64 144.81 37.23
C GLN A 123 63.74 146.35 37.12
N GLY A 124 62.61 147.05 37.11
CA GLY A 124 62.58 148.51 37.01
C GLY A 124 63.20 149.21 38.24
N GLU A 125 62.95 148.71 39.45
CA GLU A 125 63.57 149.27 40.66
C GLU A 125 65.08 148.99 40.70
N GLY A 126 65.51 147.81 40.27
CA GLY A 126 66.93 147.46 40.14
C GLY A 126 67.67 148.34 39.12
N GLU A 127 67.07 148.61 37.96
CA GLU A 127 67.63 149.51 36.94
C GLU A 127 67.75 150.95 37.46
N ARG A 128 66.74 151.42 38.21
CA ARG A 128 66.73 152.76 38.83
C ARG A 128 67.85 152.90 39.86
N ILE A 129 68.06 151.87 40.69
CA ILE A 129 69.15 151.82 41.67
C ILE A 129 70.50 151.79 40.96
N ALA A 130 70.67 150.95 39.94
CA ALA A 130 71.89 150.86 39.15
C ALA A 130 72.28 152.19 38.49
N ALA A 131 71.30 153.00 38.05
CA ALA A 131 71.53 154.31 37.44
C ALA A 131 72.13 155.35 38.40
N THR A 132 71.94 155.18 39.72
CA THR A 132 72.41 156.13 40.75
C THR A 132 73.58 155.60 41.58
N ALA A 133 73.96 154.33 41.38
CA ALA A 133 75.04 153.66 42.10
C ALA A 133 76.44 153.98 41.54
N GLU A 134 77.47 153.78 42.37
CA GLU A 134 78.88 153.80 41.93
C GLU A 134 79.18 152.60 41.01
N THR A 135 80.20 152.73 40.17
CA THR A 135 80.47 151.80 39.05
C THR A 135 80.51 150.32 39.45
N GLN A 136 81.15 149.98 40.57
CA GLN A 136 81.28 148.58 41.01
C GLN A 136 79.96 147.95 41.47
N ASP A 137 79.10 148.71 42.15
CA ASP A 137 77.80 148.20 42.62
C ASP A 137 76.74 148.23 41.52
N ARG A 138 76.83 149.21 40.61
CA ARG A 138 76.08 149.22 39.35
C ARG A 138 76.31 147.94 38.55
N ASP A 139 77.58 147.55 38.35
CA ASP A 139 77.92 146.34 37.58
C ASP A 139 77.38 145.05 38.23
N LYS A 140 77.36 144.97 39.57
CA LYS A 140 76.79 143.82 40.29
C LYS A 140 75.28 143.73 40.13
N ILE A 141 74.56 144.84 40.31
CA ILE A 141 73.10 144.89 40.16
C ILE A 141 72.71 144.61 38.71
N GLN A 142 73.44 145.17 37.75
CA GLN A 142 73.23 144.92 36.32
C GLN A 142 73.34 143.42 36.00
N LYS A 143 74.38 142.73 36.48
CA LYS A 143 74.54 141.28 36.31
C LYS A 143 73.43 140.45 36.96
N GLN A 144 72.96 140.84 38.15
CA GLN A 144 71.85 140.15 38.81
C GLN A 144 70.54 140.32 38.02
N LEU A 145 70.29 141.50 37.46
CA LEU A 145 69.12 141.77 36.62
C LEU A 145 69.18 141.07 35.26
N GLU A 146 70.37 141.03 34.63
CA GLU A 146 70.62 140.27 33.41
C GLU A 146 70.36 138.78 33.64
N SER A 147 70.95 138.18 34.68
CA SER A 147 70.73 136.78 35.02
C SER A 147 69.28 136.45 35.37
N LEU A 148 68.60 137.32 36.13
CA LEU A 148 67.17 137.15 36.44
C LEU A 148 66.33 137.25 35.16
N GLY A 149 66.63 138.19 34.27
CA GLY A 149 65.95 138.39 33.00
C GLY A 149 66.14 137.21 32.04
N GLU A 150 67.36 136.69 31.94
CA GLU A 150 67.69 135.49 31.14
C GLU A 150 66.93 134.27 31.65
N ARG A 151 67.01 133.96 32.95
CA ARG A 151 66.34 132.79 33.53
C ARG A 151 64.81 132.89 33.42
N TRP A 152 64.23 134.06 33.68
CA TRP A 152 62.79 134.31 33.47
C TRP A 152 62.38 134.15 32.00
N GLY A 153 63.20 134.67 31.08
CA GLY A 153 63.01 134.52 29.63
C GLY A 153 63.08 133.06 29.19
N GLU A 154 64.10 132.31 29.62
CA GLU A 154 64.24 130.88 29.33
C GLU A 154 63.08 130.06 29.87
N LEU A 155 62.61 130.35 31.08
CA LEU A 155 61.46 129.67 31.69
C LEU A 155 60.17 129.93 30.89
N LEU A 156 59.94 131.17 30.45
CA LEU A 156 58.83 131.52 29.57
C LEU A 156 58.93 130.82 28.21
N GLU A 157 60.11 130.78 27.60
CA GLU A 157 60.31 130.10 26.32
C GLU A 157 60.10 128.58 26.43
N LYS A 158 60.62 127.93 27.49
CA LYS A 158 60.38 126.50 27.75
C LYS A 158 58.90 126.21 27.98
N ALA A 159 58.20 127.06 28.74
CA ALA A 159 56.77 126.91 28.98
C ALA A 159 55.94 127.12 27.70
N ARG A 160 56.30 128.09 26.84
CA ARG A 160 55.65 128.32 25.55
C ARG A 160 55.91 127.19 24.56
N ALA A 161 57.17 126.76 24.42
CA ALA A 161 57.55 125.67 23.53
C ALA A 161 56.79 124.38 23.88
N ARG A 162 56.67 124.07 25.18
CA ARG A 162 55.89 122.92 25.65
C ARG A 162 54.39 123.08 25.42
N GLN A 163 53.83 124.28 25.62
CA GLN A 163 52.42 124.56 25.32
C GLN A 163 52.11 124.31 23.84
N CYS A 164 52.95 124.83 22.92
CA CYS A 164 52.80 124.59 21.48
C CYS A 164 52.90 123.10 21.11
N GLN A 165 53.87 122.39 21.70
CA GLN A 165 54.03 120.94 21.47
C GLN A 165 52.80 120.15 21.93
N LEU A 166 52.22 120.47 23.09
CA LEU A 166 51.02 119.80 23.59
C LEU A 166 49.77 120.12 22.76
N GLU A 167 49.63 121.34 22.25
CA GLU A 167 48.52 121.75 21.37
C GLU A 167 48.59 121.05 20.00
N GLU A 168 49.77 120.97 19.40
CA GLU A 168 50.00 120.25 18.14
C GLU A 168 49.69 118.75 18.31
N LEU A 169 50.19 118.14 19.38
CA LEU A 169 49.95 116.74 19.72
C LEU A 169 48.48 116.45 20.01
N GLN A 170 47.76 117.38 20.64
CA GLN A 170 46.36 117.19 21.03
C GLN A 170 45.43 116.91 19.84
N THR A 171 45.62 117.62 18.73
CA THR A 171 44.74 117.47 17.57
C THR A 171 44.92 116.09 16.94
N LEU A 172 46.17 115.66 16.77
CA LEU A 172 46.47 114.34 16.23
C LEU A 172 46.08 113.21 17.19
N ALA A 173 46.32 113.37 18.50
CA ALA A 173 45.96 112.38 19.52
C ALA A 173 44.44 112.19 19.61
N LEU A 174 43.67 113.28 19.48
CA LEU A 174 42.21 113.23 19.40
C LEU A 174 41.75 112.47 18.15
N GLN A 175 42.27 112.83 16.98
CA GLN A 175 41.93 112.16 15.72
C GLN A 175 42.25 110.66 15.76
N PHE A 176 43.39 110.29 16.37
CA PHE A 176 43.76 108.88 16.57
C PHE A 176 42.80 108.17 17.53
N HIS A 177 42.46 108.80 18.67
CA HIS A 177 41.51 108.23 19.64
C HIS A 177 40.12 108.00 19.03
N GLU A 178 39.60 108.99 18.31
CA GLU A 178 38.31 108.91 17.63
C GLU A 178 38.30 107.90 16.47
N ALA A 179 39.47 107.57 15.91
CA ALA A 179 39.61 106.52 14.92
C ALA A 179 39.72 105.11 15.55
N VAL A 180 40.53 104.96 16.61
CA VAL A 180 40.89 103.63 17.15
C VAL A 180 39.79 102.97 17.98
N GLU A 181 39.11 103.71 18.87
CA GLU A 181 38.13 103.13 19.79
C GLU A 181 36.91 102.54 19.07
N PRO A 182 36.23 103.27 18.16
CA PRO A 182 35.04 102.73 17.48
C PRO A 182 35.37 101.55 16.57
N LEU A 183 36.57 101.52 15.98
CA LEU A 183 37.05 100.38 15.20
C LEU A 183 37.28 99.16 16.08
N GLY A 184 37.93 99.32 17.25
CA GLY A 184 38.17 98.24 18.20
C GLY A 184 36.88 97.63 18.78
N GLU A 185 35.92 98.47 19.16
CA GLU A 185 34.60 98.01 19.64
C GLU A 185 33.85 97.24 18.57
N TRP A 186 33.83 97.75 17.33
CA TRP A 186 33.16 97.09 16.22
C TRP A 186 33.82 95.77 15.82
N LEU A 187 35.14 95.68 15.80
CA LEU A 187 35.86 94.42 15.56
C LEU A 187 35.44 93.37 16.59
N SER A 188 35.53 93.73 17.88
CA SER A 188 35.18 92.84 18.99
C SER A 188 33.71 92.39 18.96
N ALA A 189 32.79 93.29 18.58
CA ALA A 189 31.37 92.97 18.45
C ALA A 189 31.08 92.07 17.23
N THR A 190 31.78 92.31 16.12
CA THR A 190 31.62 91.52 14.90
C THR A 190 32.21 90.13 15.05
N GLU A 191 33.39 90.00 15.65
CA GLU A 191 34.02 88.70 15.97
C GLU A 191 33.13 87.84 16.87
N ARG A 192 32.51 88.43 17.91
CA ARG A 192 31.54 87.72 18.77
C ARG A 192 30.33 87.23 17.99
N ARG A 193 29.75 88.08 17.14
CA ARG A 193 28.60 87.72 16.28
C ARG A 193 28.94 86.57 15.34
N LEU A 194 30.15 86.56 14.78
CA LEU A 194 30.62 85.53 13.85
C LEU A 194 30.96 84.21 14.57
N SER A 195 31.49 84.28 15.79
CA SER A 195 31.74 83.11 16.64
C SER A 195 30.47 82.36 17.01
N THR A 196 29.33 83.07 17.10
CA THR A 196 28.00 82.49 17.35
C THR A 196 27.19 82.28 16.07
N ALA A 197 27.82 82.26 14.90
CA ALA A 197 27.12 82.07 13.63
C ALA A 197 26.41 80.71 13.61
N GLU A 198 25.21 80.69 13.02
CA GLU A 198 24.43 79.47 12.87
C GLU A 198 25.21 78.37 12.12
N PRO A 199 24.96 77.09 12.45
CA PRO A 199 25.50 75.98 11.68
C PRO A 199 25.12 76.08 10.19
N MET A 200 25.95 75.49 9.33
CA MET A 200 25.71 75.46 7.89
C MET A 200 24.39 74.75 7.61
N GLY A 201 23.45 75.44 6.96
CA GLY A 201 22.17 74.85 6.58
C GLY A 201 22.34 73.72 5.56
N THR A 202 21.32 72.86 5.46
CA THR A 202 21.29 71.73 4.51
C THR A 202 20.32 71.93 3.35
N GLN A 203 19.41 72.87 3.50
CA GLN A 203 18.42 73.23 2.47
C GLN A 203 18.91 74.41 1.65
N THR A 204 18.72 74.35 0.33
CA THR A 204 19.08 75.41 -0.62
C THR A 204 18.54 76.78 -0.19
N SER A 205 17.28 76.85 0.28
CA SER A 205 16.66 78.09 0.77
C SER A 205 17.36 78.65 2.01
N LYS A 206 17.67 77.80 3.00
CA LYS A 206 18.35 78.18 4.24
C LYS A 206 19.79 78.63 3.99
N ILE A 207 20.54 77.90 3.15
CA ILE A 207 21.91 78.26 2.77
C ILE A 207 21.93 79.58 1.99
N THR A 208 20.98 79.79 1.07
CA THR A 208 20.84 81.06 0.33
C THR A 208 20.59 82.23 1.28
N GLN A 209 19.73 82.04 2.29
CA GLN A 209 19.51 83.06 3.33
C GLN A 209 20.79 83.35 4.14
N GLN A 210 21.57 82.31 4.48
CA GLN A 210 22.85 82.45 5.17
C GLN A 210 23.89 83.18 4.31
N ILE A 211 23.95 82.92 3.00
CA ILE A 211 24.79 83.65 2.04
C ILE A 211 24.42 85.14 2.04
N THR A 212 23.13 85.48 1.97
CA THR A 212 22.69 86.88 1.99
C THR A 212 23.07 87.59 3.29
N LYS A 213 22.86 86.95 4.45
CA LYS A 213 23.28 87.48 5.76
C LYS A 213 24.81 87.67 5.82
N HIS A 214 25.58 86.71 5.30
CA HIS A 214 27.04 86.74 5.30
C HIS A 214 27.61 87.83 4.39
N LYS A 215 27.04 88.01 3.19
CA LYS A 215 27.43 89.08 2.26
C LYS A 215 27.34 90.46 2.90
N ALA A 216 26.28 90.71 3.68
CA ALA A 216 26.13 91.97 4.42
C ALA A 216 27.25 92.18 5.46
N VAL A 217 27.71 91.11 6.12
CA VAL A 217 28.86 91.19 7.04
C VAL A 217 30.15 91.42 6.26
N GLN A 218 30.40 90.66 5.19
CA GLN A 218 31.59 90.80 4.36
C GLN A 218 31.75 92.21 3.79
N GLU A 219 30.65 92.83 3.34
CA GLU A 219 30.64 94.22 2.85
C GLU A 219 30.94 95.22 3.98
N ALA A 220 30.37 95.01 5.17
CA ALA A 220 30.67 95.83 6.35
C ALA A 220 32.13 95.70 6.81
N VAL A 221 32.77 94.54 6.66
CA VAL A 221 34.21 94.38 6.93
C VAL A 221 35.05 95.09 5.87
N SER A 222 34.71 94.91 4.60
CA SER A 222 35.48 95.48 3.49
C SER A 222 35.45 97.01 3.49
N SER A 223 34.29 97.61 3.78
CA SER A 223 34.12 99.08 3.76
C SER A 223 34.98 99.80 4.82
N ARG A 224 35.33 99.12 5.92
CA ARG A 224 36.17 99.67 6.99
C ARG A 224 37.67 99.64 6.71
N GLY A 225 38.11 99.04 5.60
CA GLY A 225 39.53 99.02 5.24
C GLY A 225 40.16 100.41 5.18
N ALA A 226 39.44 101.38 4.59
CA ALA A 226 39.90 102.77 4.51
C ALA A 226 40.03 103.45 5.89
N GLU A 227 39.21 103.06 6.87
CA GLU A 227 39.30 103.57 8.25
C GLU A 227 40.53 103.00 8.97
N VAL A 228 40.87 101.72 8.73
CA VAL A 228 42.09 101.08 9.24
C VAL A 228 43.35 101.72 8.62
N ASP A 229 43.34 101.98 7.31
CA ASP A 229 44.45 102.68 6.63
C ASP A 229 44.63 104.10 7.17
N ARG A 230 43.53 104.82 7.41
CA ARG A 230 43.57 106.15 8.05
C ARG A 230 44.14 106.08 9.46
N LEU A 231 43.73 105.09 10.27
CA LEU A 231 44.27 104.88 11.62
C LEU A 231 45.78 104.64 11.57
N GLN A 232 46.27 103.85 10.61
CA GLN A 232 47.70 103.63 10.41
C GLN A 232 48.45 104.92 10.06
N ALA A 233 47.90 105.74 9.16
CA ALA A 233 48.49 107.03 8.79
C ALA A 233 48.54 108.01 9.99
N LEU A 234 47.48 108.04 10.82
CA LEU A 234 47.45 108.83 12.05
C LEU A 234 48.50 108.36 13.06
N GLY A 235 48.64 107.04 13.26
CA GLY A 235 49.68 106.47 14.12
C GLY A 235 51.10 106.83 13.66
N GLN A 236 51.35 106.80 12.34
CA GLN A 236 52.64 107.22 11.75
C GLN A 236 52.92 108.72 11.95
N SER A 237 51.88 109.55 11.90
CA SER A 237 51.99 111.01 12.08
C SER A 237 52.22 111.39 13.55
N LEU A 238 51.65 110.62 14.49
CA LEU A 238 51.84 110.80 15.93
C LEU A 238 53.20 110.29 16.44
N ALA A 239 53.73 109.23 15.84
CA ALA A 239 54.97 108.59 16.27
C ALA A 239 56.18 109.55 16.43
N PRO A 240 56.50 110.47 15.50
CA PRO A 240 57.63 111.39 15.66
C PRO A 240 57.44 112.43 16.77
N LEU A 241 56.19 112.72 17.15
CA LEU A 241 55.83 113.68 18.20
C LEU A 241 55.76 113.03 19.59
N SER A 242 55.98 111.72 19.68
CA SER A 242 55.74 110.90 20.87
C SER A 242 57.04 110.33 21.44
N CYS A 243 57.02 110.02 22.74
CA CYS A 243 58.13 109.31 23.39
C CYS A 243 58.21 107.83 22.96
N ALA A 244 59.29 107.14 23.32
CA ALA A 244 59.51 105.74 22.90
C ALA A 244 58.38 104.79 23.37
N ALA A 245 57.97 104.88 24.63
CA ALA A 245 56.90 104.04 25.18
C ALA A 245 55.56 104.24 24.45
N ASP A 246 55.26 105.49 24.09
CA ASP A 246 54.01 105.82 23.38
C ASP A 246 54.06 105.41 21.90
N ARG A 247 55.24 105.36 21.28
CA ARG A 247 55.39 104.77 19.94
C ARG A 247 55.10 103.27 19.93
N ASP A 248 55.56 102.55 20.95
CA ASP A 248 55.28 101.12 21.11
C ASP A 248 53.78 100.90 21.33
N TRP A 249 53.16 101.69 22.23
CA TRP A 249 51.71 101.68 22.45
C TRP A 249 50.90 101.98 21.19
N LEU A 250 51.26 103.01 20.42
CA LEU A 250 50.64 103.33 19.13
C LEU A 250 50.76 102.15 18.15
N GLY A 251 51.95 101.55 18.06
CA GLY A 251 52.24 100.40 17.22
C GLY A 251 51.39 99.17 17.58
N GLU A 252 51.26 98.86 18.87
CA GLU A 252 50.42 97.75 19.36
C GLU A 252 48.93 97.99 19.06
N ARG A 253 48.41 99.20 19.31
CA ARG A 253 47.01 99.54 19.05
C ARG A 253 46.67 99.45 17.56
N VAL A 254 47.48 100.07 16.69
CA VAL A 254 47.31 100.00 15.23
C VAL A 254 47.46 98.56 14.74
N GLY A 255 48.47 97.84 15.26
CA GLY A 255 48.74 96.45 14.93
C GLY A 255 47.56 95.53 15.26
N ALA A 256 46.96 95.68 16.45
CA ALA A 256 45.82 94.90 16.89
C ALA A 256 44.58 95.11 16.00
N VAL A 257 44.24 96.36 15.67
CA VAL A 257 43.11 96.68 14.78
C VAL A 257 43.34 96.12 13.37
N ARG A 258 44.56 96.27 12.84
CA ARG A 258 44.89 95.78 11.49
C ARG A 258 44.88 94.25 11.41
N LEU A 259 45.46 93.58 12.42
CA LEU A 259 45.43 92.12 12.50
C LEU A 259 43.99 91.61 12.62
N GLY A 260 43.19 92.17 13.54
CA GLY A 260 41.79 91.77 13.73
C GLY A 260 40.95 92.00 12.47
N HIS A 261 41.13 93.11 11.75
CA HIS A 261 40.45 93.36 10.47
C HIS A 261 40.84 92.35 9.40
N SER A 262 42.14 92.05 9.27
CA SER A 262 42.64 91.05 8.32
C SER A 262 42.10 89.65 8.62
N GLU A 263 42.14 89.21 9.88
CA GLU A 263 41.63 87.91 10.31
C GLU A 263 40.11 87.78 10.06
N LEU A 264 39.35 88.84 10.33
CA LEU A 264 37.92 88.89 10.08
C LEU A 264 37.61 88.86 8.57
N SER A 265 38.41 89.54 7.74
CA SER A 265 38.32 89.49 6.28
C SER A 265 38.60 88.08 5.74
N ASP A 266 39.67 87.45 6.19
CA ASP A 266 40.04 86.08 5.79
C ASP A 266 39.01 85.04 6.26
N TRP A 267 38.44 85.23 7.45
CA TRP A 267 37.33 84.41 7.93
C TRP A 267 36.11 84.58 7.03
N CYS A 268 35.74 85.82 6.69
CA CYS A 268 34.62 86.10 5.81
C CYS A 268 34.79 85.47 4.43
N GLN A 269 35.99 85.55 3.85
CA GLN A 269 36.26 84.94 2.54
C GLN A 269 36.15 83.41 2.59
N ARG A 270 36.75 82.76 3.60
CA ARG A 270 36.65 81.31 3.78
C ARG A 270 35.21 80.86 3.99
N ARG A 271 34.43 81.58 4.80
CA ARG A 271 33.02 81.29 5.05
C ARG A 271 32.17 81.45 3.79
N ALA A 272 32.43 82.45 2.95
CA ALA A 272 31.73 82.64 1.69
C ALA A 272 31.93 81.44 0.73
N VAL A 273 33.17 80.99 0.55
CA VAL A 273 33.49 79.81 -0.29
C VAL A 273 32.80 78.55 0.23
N MET A 274 32.82 78.34 1.56
CA MET A 274 32.13 77.20 2.16
C MET A 274 30.61 77.24 1.92
N LEU A 275 29.98 78.40 2.07
CA LEU A 275 28.54 78.57 1.86
C LEU A 275 28.16 78.35 0.39
N GLU A 276 28.93 78.87 -0.57
CA GLU A 276 28.67 78.63 -2.00
C GLU A 276 28.84 77.16 -2.39
N GLN A 277 29.88 76.50 -1.87
CA GLN A 277 30.09 75.07 -2.10
C GLN A 277 28.96 74.23 -1.49
N ALA A 278 28.47 74.60 -0.30
CA ALA A 278 27.35 73.91 0.33
C ALA A 278 26.04 74.13 -0.42
N LEU A 279 25.83 75.32 -0.99
CA LEU A 279 24.67 75.58 -1.85
C LEU A 279 24.69 74.67 -3.08
N ALA A 280 25.83 74.57 -3.76
CA ALA A 280 25.99 73.69 -4.92
C ALA A 280 25.75 72.22 -4.57
N ASN A 281 26.32 71.75 -3.46
CA ASN A 281 26.12 70.38 -2.99
C ASN A 281 24.67 70.11 -2.55
N ALA A 282 23.99 71.08 -1.94
CA ALA A 282 22.59 70.97 -1.53
C ALA A 282 21.64 70.92 -2.73
N GLN A 283 21.94 71.65 -3.81
CA GLN A 283 21.19 71.56 -5.07
C GLN A 283 21.34 70.17 -5.70
N LEU A 284 22.58 69.70 -5.87
CA LEU A 284 22.85 68.38 -6.45
C LEU A 284 22.20 67.25 -5.63
N PHE A 285 22.37 67.27 -4.30
CA PHE A 285 21.75 66.26 -3.44
C PHE A 285 20.23 66.36 -3.42
N GLY A 286 19.66 67.58 -3.39
CA GLY A 286 18.21 67.76 -3.36
C GLY A 286 17.50 67.26 -4.62
N GLU A 287 18.09 67.48 -5.80
CA GLU A 287 17.57 66.95 -7.07
C GLU A 287 17.61 65.42 -7.09
N ASP A 288 18.77 64.83 -6.77
CA ASP A 288 18.97 63.39 -6.73
C ASP A 288 18.07 62.71 -5.66
N GLU A 289 17.94 63.32 -4.48
CA GLU A 289 17.10 62.82 -3.38
C GLU A 289 15.65 62.69 -3.83
N VAL A 290 15.09 63.72 -4.48
CA VAL A 290 13.71 63.73 -4.95
C VAL A 290 13.51 62.71 -6.07
N GLU A 291 14.42 62.63 -7.06
CA GLU A 291 14.33 61.64 -8.13
C GLU A 291 14.34 60.21 -7.57
N VAL A 292 15.32 59.89 -6.71
CA VAL A 292 15.49 58.55 -6.15
C VAL A 292 14.32 58.17 -5.26
N LEU A 293 13.84 59.06 -4.39
CA LEU A 293 12.72 58.75 -3.50
C LEU A 293 11.40 58.56 -4.24
N ASN A 294 11.13 59.35 -5.28
CA ASN A 294 9.95 59.17 -6.13
C ASN A 294 10.00 57.82 -6.86
N TRP A 295 11.15 57.50 -7.46
CA TRP A 295 11.34 56.21 -8.11
C TRP A 295 11.22 55.02 -7.14
N LEU A 296 11.82 55.11 -5.94
CA LEU A 296 11.68 54.08 -4.91
C LEU A 296 10.22 53.89 -4.48
N ALA A 297 9.43 54.96 -4.40
CA ALA A 297 8.01 54.87 -4.07
C ALA A 297 7.20 54.18 -5.18
N GLU A 298 7.44 54.54 -6.44
CA GLU A 298 6.81 53.92 -7.61
C GLU A 298 7.12 52.42 -7.70
N VAL A 299 8.41 52.07 -7.57
CA VAL A 299 8.87 50.68 -7.55
C VAL A 299 8.25 49.93 -6.37
N GLY A 300 8.19 50.55 -5.18
CA GLY A 300 7.55 49.95 -4.02
C GLY A 300 6.08 49.63 -4.24
N GLN A 301 5.34 50.52 -4.91
CA GLN A 301 3.95 50.28 -5.28
C GLN A 301 3.81 49.12 -6.28
N ARG A 302 4.65 49.10 -7.33
CA ARG A 302 4.66 48.02 -8.33
C ARG A 302 5.02 46.68 -7.69
N LEU A 303 6.04 46.66 -6.83
CA LEU A 303 6.47 45.47 -6.11
C LEU A 303 5.40 44.96 -5.13
N GLY A 304 4.65 45.86 -4.48
CA GLY A 304 3.52 45.49 -3.62
C GLY A 304 2.36 44.79 -4.34
N GLN A 305 2.28 44.91 -5.67
CA GLN A 305 1.31 44.19 -6.51
C GLN A 305 1.82 42.82 -6.98
N VAL A 306 3.12 42.54 -6.83
CA VAL A 306 3.72 41.27 -7.21
C VAL A 306 3.31 40.21 -6.19
N SER A 307 2.55 39.23 -6.66
CA SER A 307 2.14 38.06 -5.88
C SER A 307 1.83 36.91 -6.83
N VAL A 308 1.92 35.68 -6.32
CA VAL A 308 1.45 34.49 -7.03
C VAL A 308 -0.07 34.63 -7.19
N GLN A 309 -0.60 34.62 -8.42
CA GLN A 309 -2.04 34.81 -8.65
C GLN A 309 -2.77 33.53 -9.06
N SER A 310 -2.05 32.54 -9.58
CA SER A 310 -2.62 31.32 -10.16
C SER A 310 -1.67 30.15 -9.96
N TYR A 311 -2.20 28.92 -10.05
CA TYR A 311 -1.41 27.70 -10.13
C TYR A 311 -1.07 27.31 -11.59
N GLN A 312 -1.57 28.06 -12.58
CA GLN A 312 -1.40 27.73 -14.00
C GLN A 312 0.00 28.15 -14.51
N PRO A 313 0.75 27.24 -15.18
CA PRO A 313 2.13 27.52 -15.61
C PRO A 313 2.25 28.74 -16.54
N GLY A 314 1.29 28.93 -17.45
CA GLY A 314 1.30 30.05 -18.40
C GLY A 314 1.19 31.42 -17.71
N VAL A 315 0.29 31.53 -16.72
CA VAL A 315 0.11 32.76 -15.93
C VAL A 315 1.37 33.03 -15.10
N LEU A 316 1.88 32.02 -14.41
CA LEU A 316 3.10 32.14 -13.59
C LEU A 316 4.34 32.51 -14.41
N THR A 317 4.46 31.99 -15.63
CA THR A 317 5.55 32.37 -16.56
C THR A 317 5.50 33.86 -16.89
N GLN A 318 4.29 34.38 -17.18
CA GLN A 318 4.11 35.79 -17.48
C GLN A 318 4.38 36.67 -16.25
N GLN A 319 3.93 36.26 -15.06
CA GLN A 319 4.23 36.94 -13.80
C GLN A 319 5.72 36.96 -13.50
N HIS A 320 6.40 35.81 -13.60
CA HIS A 320 7.83 35.68 -13.39
C HIS A 320 8.62 36.60 -14.34
N LYS A 321 8.27 36.63 -15.64
CA LYS A 321 8.90 37.52 -16.62
C LYS A 321 8.73 39.00 -16.25
N HIS A 322 7.54 39.40 -15.80
CA HIS A 322 7.29 40.78 -15.37
C HIS A 322 8.11 41.15 -14.13
N THR A 323 8.13 40.28 -13.12
CA THR A 323 8.90 40.49 -11.88
C THR A 323 10.41 40.47 -12.12
N LEU A 324 10.90 39.63 -13.04
CA LEU A 324 12.30 39.61 -13.44
C LEU A 324 12.72 40.95 -14.05
N SER A 325 11.92 41.47 -15.00
CA SER A 325 12.14 42.79 -15.60
C SER A 325 12.14 43.91 -14.55
N LEU A 326 11.22 43.87 -13.57
CA LEU A 326 11.22 44.81 -12.45
C LEU A 326 12.48 44.67 -11.58
N ASN A 327 12.96 43.45 -11.31
CA ASN A 327 14.19 43.23 -10.55
C ASN A 327 15.41 43.79 -11.29
N GLU A 328 15.54 43.53 -12.59
CA GLU A 328 16.60 44.06 -13.44
C GLU A 328 16.58 45.59 -13.47
N GLU A 329 15.39 46.21 -13.55
CA GLU A 329 15.21 47.66 -13.46
C GLU A 329 15.78 48.20 -12.13
N ILE A 330 15.42 47.60 -10.99
CA ILE A 330 15.90 47.99 -9.65
C ILE A 330 17.42 47.88 -9.53
N VAL A 331 17.99 46.80 -10.04
CA VAL A 331 19.45 46.58 -10.01
C VAL A 331 20.16 47.58 -10.93
N SER A 332 19.60 47.87 -12.11
CA SER A 332 20.19 48.80 -13.07
C SER A 332 20.29 50.24 -12.52
N ARG A 333 19.31 50.65 -11.70
CA ARG A 333 19.24 51.98 -11.06
C ARG A 333 20.21 52.17 -9.89
N LYS A 334 20.97 51.13 -9.50
CA LYS A 334 21.95 51.19 -8.39
C LYS A 334 22.92 52.38 -8.51
N LYS A 335 23.39 52.66 -9.73
CA LYS A 335 24.36 53.75 -9.97
C LYS A 335 23.79 55.12 -9.63
N GLN A 336 22.51 55.39 -9.90
CA GLN A 336 21.89 56.67 -9.52
C GLN A 336 21.71 56.77 -8.01
N VAL A 337 21.32 55.68 -7.33
CA VAL A 337 21.20 55.65 -5.86
C VAL A 337 22.55 55.91 -5.20
N ASP A 338 23.61 55.25 -5.67
CA ASP A 338 24.98 55.44 -5.16
C ASP A 338 25.47 56.88 -5.42
N GLN A 339 25.06 57.49 -6.54
CA GLN A 339 25.38 58.89 -6.86
C GLN A 339 24.65 59.87 -5.92
N ALA A 340 23.37 59.66 -5.64
CA ALA A 340 22.62 60.45 -4.66
C ALA A 340 23.27 60.39 -3.26
N ILE A 341 23.67 59.18 -2.84
CA ILE A 341 24.36 58.98 -1.56
C ILE A 341 25.70 59.73 -1.54
N LYS A 342 26.47 59.66 -2.62
CA LYS A 342 27.75 60.38 -2.75
C LYS A 342 27.56 61.90 -2.68
N ASN A 343 26.52 62.43 -3.32
CA ASN A 343 26.19 63.86 -3.28
C ASN A 343 25.75 64.29 -1.87
N GLY A 344 24.94 63.50 -1.18
CA GLY A 344 24.58 63.78 0.22
C GLY A 344 25.78 63.70 1.17
N GLN A 345 26.72 62.77 0.96
CA GLN A 345 27.99 62.73 1.70
C GLN A 345 28.86 63.97 1.45
N ALA A 346 28.85 64.50 0.23
CA ALA A 346 29.58 65.74 -0.09
C ALA A 346 28.98 66.95 0.64
N LEU A 347 27.65 67.03 0.72
CA LEU A 347 26.96 68.02 1.52
C LEU A 347 27.26 67.87 3.02
N LEU A 348 27.22 66.63 3.53
CA LEU A 348 27.48 66.31 4.94
C LEU A 348 28.84 66.81 5.42
N LYS A 349 29.88 66.77 4.56
CA LYS A 349 31.23 67.30 4.88
C LYS A 349 31.25 68.80 5.15
N GLN A 350 30.25 69.55 4.69
CA GLN A 350 30.14 71.00 4.84
C GLN A 350 29.07 71.40 5.86
N THR A 351 28.27 70.43 6.32
CA THR A 351 27.25 70.62 7.34
C THR A 351 27.90 70.58 8.73
N THR A 352 27.37 71.40 9.65
CA THR A 352 27.82 71.41 11.06
C THR A 352 26.62 71.39 12.00
N GLY A 353 26.84 71.04 13.28
CA GLY A 353 25.79 71.03 14.30
C GLY A 353 24.69 70.00 14.06
N GLU A 354 23.46 70.34 14.46
CA GLU A 354 22.28 69.44 14.40
C GLU A 354 21.85 69.08 12.96
N GLU A 355 22.20 69.92 11.98
CA GLU A 355 21.90 69.71 10.56
C GLU A 355 22.59 68.44 9.99
N VAL A 356 23.69 67.99 10.62
CA VAL A 356 24.39 66.74 10.25
C VAL A 356 23.46 65.53 10.39
N LEU A 357 22.64 65.50 11.45
CA LEU A 357 21.73 64.40 11.72
C LEU A 357 20.62 64.32 10.65
N LEU A 358 20.13 65.47 10.17
CA LEU A 358 19.08 65.53 9.14
C LEU A 358 19.55 64.92 7.81
N ILE A 359 20.76 65.25 7.35
CA ILE A 359 21.30 64.66 6.11
C ILE A 359 21.63 63.18 6.31
N GLN A 360 22.16 62.81 7.48
CA GLN A 360 22.44 61.42 7.80
C GLN A 360 21.16 60.56 7.77
N GLU A 361 20.08 61.04 8.38
CA GLU A 361 18.77 60.38 8.37
C GLU A 361 18.24 60.20 6.95
N LYS A 362 18.34 61.23 6.10
CA LYS A 362 17.95 61.15 4.68
C LYS A 362 18.77 60.12 3.91
N LEU A 363 20.09 60.13 4.08
CA LEU A 363 20.99 59.17 3.45
C LEU A 363 20.67 57.74 3.87
N ASP A 364 20.43 57.51 5.16
CA ASP A 364 20.11 56.19 5.68
C ASP A 364 18.70 55.75 5.27
N GLY A 365 17.75 56.67 5.14
CA GLY A 365 16.44 56.44 4.55
C GLY A 365 16.50 55.95 3.10
N ILE A 366 17.31 56.60 2.24
CA ILE A 366 17.53 56.17 0.85
C ILE A 366 18.15 54.77 0.81
N LYS A 367 19.22 54.53 1.60
CA LYS A 367 19.90 53.22 1.67
C LYS A 367 18.94 52.11 2.10
N SER A 368 18.19 52.34 3.17
CA SER A 368 17.27 51.36 3.74
C SER A 368 16.15 51.01 2.75
N ARG A 369 15.51 52.02 2.14
CA ARG A 369 14.44 51.79 1.16
C ARG A 369 14.95 51.06 -0.08
N TYR A 370 16.12 51.41 -0.60
CA TYR A 370 16.71 50.71 -1.74
C TYR A 370 17.04 49.23 -1.41
N ALA A 371 17.59 48.98 -0.22
CA ALA A 371 17.85 47.62 0.25
C ALA A 371 16.54 46.81 0.40
N GLU A 372 15.48 47.44 0.91
CA GLU A 372 14.15 46.84 1.02
C GLU A 372 13.57 46.49 -0.36
N MET A 373 13.66 47.39 -1.34
CA MET A 373 13.18 47.14 -2.71
C MET A 373 13.96 46.00 -3.37
N THR A 374 15.29 46.02 -3.26
CA THR A 374 16.16 44.98 -3.84
C THR A 374 15.89 43.62 -3.19
N GLY A 375 15.79 43.58 -1.85
CA GLY A 375 15.50 42.36 -1.09
C GLY A 375 14.06 41.85 -1.27
N GLY A 376 13.09 42.75 -1.34
CA GLY A 376 11.69 42.43 -1.63
C GLY A 376 11.51 41.86 -3.03
N SER A 377 12.07 42.52 -4.05
CA SER A 377 12.02 42.05 -5.44
C SER A 377 12.70 40.69 -5.61
N SER A 378 13.88 40.50 -5.02
CA SER A 378 14.60 39.22 -5.09
C SER A 378 13.88 38.08 -4.36
N ARG A 379 13.11 38.38 -3.30
CA ARG A 379 12.26 37.39 -2.62
C ARG A 379 11.04 37.06 -3.47
N ALA A 380 10.34 38.06 -3.99
CA ALA A 380 9.18 37.88 -4.85
C ALA A 380 9.51 37.06 -6.11
N LEU A 381 10.66 37.34 -6.74
CA LEU A 381 11.15 36.58 -7.89
C LEU A 381 11.39 35.11 -7.54
N ARG A 382 12.09 34.82 -6.44
CA ARG A 382 12.33 33.43 -5.97
C ARG A 382 11.04 32.69 -5.66
N THR A 383 10.07 33.34 -5.02
CA THR A 383 8.77 32.73 -4.73
C THR A 383 8.00 32.42 -6.01
N LEU A 384 8.01 33.32 -7.00
CA LEU A 384 7.38 33.08 -8.31
C LEU A 384 8.11 31.99 -9.10
N GLU A 385 9.44 31.94 -9.04
CA GLU A 385 10.25 30.90 -9.69
C GLU A 385 9.97 29.52 -9.08
N GLN A 386 9.90 29.43 -7.74
CA GLN A 386 9.51 28.21 -7.03
C GLN A 386 8.07 27.79 -7.40
N ALA A 387 7.11 28.73 -7.38
CA ALA A 387 5.73 28.45 -7.77
C ALA A 387 5.63 27.97 -9.22
N LEU A 388 6.40 28.57 -10.14
CA LEU A 388 6.45 28.17 -11.54
C LEU A 388 7.01 26.75 -11.70
N GLN A 389 8.13 26.42 -11.04
CA GLN A 389 8.71 25.07 -11.08
C GLN A 389 7.73 24.01 -10.56
N LEU A 390 7.09 24.28 -9.42
CA LEU A 390 6.07 23.40 -8.85
C LEU A 390 4.86 23.27 -9.78
N SER A 391 4.37 24.39 -10.33
CA SER A 391 3.25 24.41 -11.28
C SER A 391 3.53 23.61 -12.55
N THR A 392 4.72 23.75 -13.15
CA THR A 392 5.11 22.98 -14.34
C THR A 392 5.22 21.49 -14.03
N ARG A 393 5.83 21.13 -12.89
CA ARG A 393 5.94 19.72 -12.47
C ARG A 393 4.57 19.12 -12.16
N PHE A 394 3.68 19.88 -11.51
CA PHE A 394 2.30 19.48 -11.26
C PHE A 394 1.55 19.25 -12.56
N ALA A 395 1.58 20.21 -13.49
CA ALA A 395 0.89 20.10 -14.77
C ALA A 395 1.36 18.87 -15.57
N SER A 396 2.67 18.65 -15.69
CA SER A 396 3.21 17.47 -16.36
C SER A 396 2.75 16.16 -15.72
N ALA A 397 2.84 16.04 -14.39
CA ALA A 397 2.43 14.81 -13.70
C ALA A 397 0.91 14.58 -13.77
N HIS A 398 0.13 15.65 -13.66
CA HIS A 398 -1.33 15.63 -13.76
C HIS A 398 -1.79 15.24 -15.17
N ASP A 399 -1.17 15.77 -16.22
CA ASP A 399 -1.48 15.44 -17.61
C ASP A 399 -1.06 14.00 -17.94
N ASP A 400 0.13 13.56 -17.49
CA ASP A 400 0.62 12.18 -17.67
C ASP A 400 -0.26 11.14 -16.96
N LEU A 401 -0.85 11.51 -15.82
CA LEU A 401 -1.78 10.68 -15.07
C LEU A 401 -3.15 10.63 -15.75
N ASN A 402 -3.71 11.79 -16.13
CA ASN A 402 -5.01 11.85 -16.78
C ASN A 402 -5.02 11.17 -18.14
N HIS A 403 -3.97 11.32 -18.94
CA HIS A 403 -3.86 10.62 -20.22
C HIS A 403 -3.82 9.09 -20.06
N TRP A 404 -3.20 8.61 -18.97
CA TRP A 404 -3.25 7.19 -18.63
C TRP A 404 -4.63 6.77 -18.13
N LEU A 405 -5.26 7.57 -17.26
CA LEU A 405 -6.60 7.32 -16.75
C LEU A 405 -7.62 7.26 -17.88
N ASP A 406 -7.61 8.20 -18.83
CA ASP A 406 -8.52 8.22 -19.98
C ASP A 406 -8.43 6.92 -20.79
N LYS A 407 -7.20 6.44 -21.03
CA LYS A 407 -6.96 5.18 -21.76
C LYS A 407 -7.44 3.96 -20.97
N VAL A 408 -7.10 3.89 -19.69
CA VAL A 408 -7.46 2.74 -18.84
C VAL A 408 -8.96 2.70 -18.59
N GLU A 409 -9.61 3.83 -18.31
CA GLU A 409 -11.05 3.91 -18.14
C GLU A 409 -11.79 3.52 -19.43
N ALA A 410 -11.30 3.93 -20.60
CA ALA A 410 -11.85 3.49 -21.88
C ALA A 410 -11.69 1.97 -22.09
N GLU A 411 -10.51 1.42 -21.79
CA GLU A 411 -10.24 -0.02 -21.89
C GLU A 411 -11.12 -0.82 -20.93
N LEU A 412 -11.25 -0.36 -19.68
CA LEU A 412 -12.11 -0.97 -18.67
C LEU A 412 -13.59 -0.89 -19.06
N ASN A 413 -14.05 0.17 -19.73
CA ASN A 413 -15.45 0.28 -20.16
C ASN A 413 -15.82 -0.62 -21.33
N VAL A 414 -14.86 -0.97 -22.20
CA VAL A 414 -15.14 -1.71 -23.45
C VAL A 414 -14.88 -3.20 -23.32
N MET A 415 -13.90 -3.63 -22.52
CA MET A 415 -13.53 -5.04 -22.46
C MET A 415 -14.37 -5.82 -21.43
N GLU A 416 -15.14 -6.78 -21.93
CA GLU A 416 -15.77 -7.85 -21.14
C GLU A 416 -14.69 -8.76 -20.53
N PRO A 417 -14.87 -9.25 -19.28
CA PRO A 417 -13.95 -10.20 -18.69
C PRO A 417 -13.97 -11.54 -19.43
N ASP A 418 -12.82 -11.96 -19.96
CA ASP A 418 -12.62 -13.33 -20.47
C ASP A 418 -11.51 -14.04 -19.67
N ALA A 419 -11.40 -15.38 -19.77
CA ALA A 419 -10.35 -16.15 -19.11
C ALA A 419 -9.20 -16.54 -20.06
N THR A 420 -9.04 -15.83 -21.19
CA THR A 420 -7.94 -16.11 -22.11
C THR A 420 -6.60 -15.76 -21.47
N PRO A 421 -5.51 -16.49 -21.81
CA PRO A 421 -4.16 -16.13 -21.35
C PRO A 421 -3.78 -14.69 -21.71
N ALA A 422 -4.20 -14.22 -22.89
CA ALA A 422 -3.97 -12.86 -23.35
C ALA A 422 -4.65 -11.81 -22.45
N TYR A 423 -5.92 -12.02 -22.08
CA TYR A 423 -6.62 -11.13 -21.17
C TYR A 423 -6.04 -11.19 -19.75
N GLN A 424 -5.68 -12.38 -19.27
CA GLN A 424 -5.04 -12.54 -17.97
C GLN A 424 -3.73 -11.74 -17.88
N ASP A 425 -2.87 -11.87 -18.89
CA ASP A 425 -1.59 -11.16 -18.94
C ASP A 425 -1.80 -9.65 -19.09
N ARG A 426 -2.80 -9.23 -19.88
CA ARG A 426 -3.18 -7.82 -19.97
C ARG A 426 -3.67 -7.24 -18.63
N GLN A 427 -4.49 -7.96 -17.87
CA GLN A 427 -4.96 -7.52 -16.55
C GLN A 427 -3.80 -7.46 -15.53
N LYS A 428 -2.82 -8.38 -15.60
CA LYS A 428 -1.59 -8.31 -14.78
C LYS A 428 -0.73 -7.10 -15.15
N GLU A 429 -0.58 -6.84 -16.45
CA GLU A 429 0.14 -5.66 -16.97
C GLU A 429 -0.52 -4.37 -16.48
N LEU A 430 -1.84 -4.23 -16.64
CA LEU A 430 -2.60 -3.08 -16.14
C LEU A 430 -2.42 -2.88 -14.63
N LYS A 431 -2.37 -3.96 -13.85
CA LYS A 431 -2.10 -3.90 -12.40
C LYS A 431 -0.68 -3.40 -12.09
N CYS A 432 0.32 -3.82 -12.87
CA CYS A 432 1.70 -3.35 -12.74
C CYS A 432 1.82 -1.87 -13.10
N VAL A 433 1.31 -1.48 -14.28
CA VAL A 433 1.32 -0.08 -14.74
C VAL A 433 0.53 0.82 -13.78
N SER A 434 -0.59 0.35 -13.23
CA SER A 434 -1.32 1.07 -12.17
C SER A 434 -0.43 1.34 -10.96
N ALA A 435 0.36 0.36 -10.50
CA ALA A 435 1.28 0.55 -9.39
C ALA A 435 2.39 1.57 -9.69
N GLU A 436 2.90 1.61 -10.92
CA GLU A 436 3.84 2.65 -11.36
C GLU A 436 3.19 4.04 -11.39
N LYS A 437 1.97 4.13 -11.91
CA LYS A 437 1.20 5.38 -11.99
C LYS A 437 0.78 5.92 -10.62
N ARG A 438 0.77 5.08 -9.57
CA ARG A 438 0.66 5.53 -8.19
C ARG A 438 1.74 6.53 -7.80
N LEU A 439 2.98 6.32 -8.26
CA LEU A 439 4.10 7.24 -7.98
C LEU A 439 3.89 8.62 -8.66
N VAL A 440 3.24 8.63 -9.82
CA VAL A 440 2.85 9.87 -10.51
C VAL A 440 1.73 10.58 -9.74
N LEU A 441 0.74 9.84 -9.24
CA LEU A 441 -0.31 10.39 -8.37
C LEU A 441 0.27 10.96 -7.06
N ASP A 442 1.24 10.28 -6.44
CA ASP A 442 1.93 10.77 -5.25
C ASP A 442 2.67 12.08 -5.57
N THR A 443 3.28 12.20 -6.75
CA THR A 443 3.86 13.46 -7.22
C THR A 443 2.80 14.55 -7.41
N VAL A 444 1.63 14.25 -7.99
CA VAL A 444 0.52 15.20 -8.11
C VAL A 444 0.08 15.70 -6.72
N ASN A 445 0.00 14.80 -5.73
CA ASN A 445 -0.37 15.13 -4.36
C ASN A 445 0.68 15.98 -3.63
N GLU A 446 1.95 15.56 -3.66
CA GLU A 446 3.06 16.27 -3.00
C GLU A 446 3.28 17.66 -3.60
N VAL A 447 3.39 17.74 -4.92
CA VAL A 447 3.62 19.00 -5.62
C VAL A 447 2.38 19.89 -5.56
N GLY A 448 1.17 19.32 -5.64
CA GLY A 448 -0.09 20.04 -5.44
C GLY A 448 -0.16 20.70 -4.06
N ASN A 449 0.15 19.97 -3.00
CA ASN A 449 0.19 20.50 -1.64
C ASN A 449 1.24 21.61 -1.46
N ALA A 450 2.46 21.42 -1.98
CA ALA A 450 3.49 22.45 -1.94
C ALA A 450 3.08 23.72 -2.71
N LEU A 451 2.33 23.57 -3.80
CA LEU A 451 1.83 24.68 -4.59
C LEU A 451 0.69 25.41 -3.87
N LEU A 452 -0.20 24.71 -3.14
CA LEU A 452 -1.27 25.30 -2.31
C LEU A 452 -0.73 26.32 -1.29
N ASP A 453 0.43 26.05 -0.69
CA ASP A 453 1.07 26.97 0.25
C ASP A 453 1.49 28.30 -0.39
N LEU A 454 1.76 28.30 -1.69
CA LEU A 454 2.21 29.48 -2.44
C LEU A 454 1.08 30.22 -3.16
N VAL A 455 0.00 29.54 -3.53
CA VAL A 455 -1.12 30.16 -4.24
C VAL A 455 -2.16 30.79 -3.30
N PRO A 456 -2.82 31.89 -3.72
CA PRO A 456 -3.83 32.58 -2.94
C PRO A 456 -5.12 31.74 -2.87
N TRP A 457 -5.94 31.99 -1.84
CA TRP A 457 -7.13 31.19 -1.53
C TRP A 457 -8.07 30.96 -2.74
N ARG A 458 -8.23 31.94 -3.63
CA ARG A 458 -9.09 31.83 -4.83
C ARG A 458 -8.61 30.77 -5.81
N ALA A 459 -7.29 30.57 -5.91
CA ALA A 459 -6.68 29.59 -6.79
C ALA A 459 -6.58 28.19 -6.13
N ARG A 460 -6.63 28.13 -4.79
CA ARG A 460 -6.54 26.87 -4.04
C ARG A 460 -7.70 25.93 -4.35
N GLU A 461 -8.93 26.42 -4.36
CA GLU A 461 -10.11 25.56 -4.62
C GLU A 461 -10.03 24.86 -5.99
N GLY A 462 -9.53 25.56 -7.01
CA GLY A 462 -9.33 24.96 -8.34
C GLY A 462 -8.26 23.88 -8.35
N LEU A 463 -7.14 24.11 -7.66
CA LEU A 463 -6.04 23.14 -7.55
C LEU A 463 -6.45 21.92 -6.72
N ASP A 464 -7.12 22.13 -5.58
CA ASP A 464 -7.68 21.07 -4.73
C ASP A 464 -8.65 20.19 -5.52
N ARG A 465 -9.51 20.79 -6.35
CA ARG A 465 -10.44 20.03 -7.19
C ARG A 465 -9.71 19.14 -8.20
N LEU A 466 -8.65 19.62 -8.84
CA LEU A 466 -7.84 18.81 -9.78
C LEU A 466 -7.17 17.63 -9.07
N VAL A 467 -6.57 17.88 -7.90
CA VAL A 467 -5.96 16.82 -7.08
C VAL A 467 -7.01 15.80 -6.64
N ALA A 468 -8.15 16.25 -6.14
CA ALA A 468 -9.22 15.37 -5.68
C ALA A 468 -9.80 14.50 -6.81
N ASP A 469 -10.02 15.09 -7.98
CA ASP A 469 -10.51 14.39 -9.17
C ASP A 469 -9.54 13.31 -9.63
N ALA A 470 -8.26 13.64 -9.79
CA ALA A 470 -7.21 12.68 -10.15
C ALA A 470 -7.12 11.51 -9.16
N ASN A 471 -7.21 11.78 -7.85
CA ASN A 471 -7.22 10.74 -6.82
C ASN A 471 -8.46 9.84 -6.91
N GLN A 472 -9.64 10.42 -7.17
CA GLN A 472 -10.89 9.67 -7.25
C GLN A 472 -10.94 8.76 -8.48
N ARG A 473 -10.54 9.30 -9.64
CA ARG A 473 -10.42 8.54 -10.89
C ARG A 473 -9.43 7.39 -10.77
N TYR A 474 -8.22 7.66 -10.25
CA TYR A 474 -7.22 6.63 -10.01
C TYR A 474 -7.73 5.53 -9.07
N ARG A 475 -8.36 5.88 -7.94
CA ARG A 475 -8.92 4.89 -7.02
C ARG A 475 -9.94 3.97 -7.71
N THR A 476 -10.85 4.56 -8.47
CA THR A 476 -11.89 3.82 -9.20
C THR A 476 -11.28 2.85 -10.22
N ALA A 477 -10.31 3.32 -11.02
CA ALA A 477 -9.62 2.49 -12.00
C ALA A 477 -8.80 1.35 -11.34
N ALA A 478 -8.02 1.67 -10.31
CA ALA A 478 -7.18 0.69 -9.61
C ALA A 478 -8.00 -0.40 -8.88
N GLU A 479 -9.13 -0.02 -8.26
CA GLU A 479 -10.05 -0.96 -7.64
C GLU A 479 -10.67 -1.89 -8.69
N THR A 480 -11.10 -1.34 -9.83
CA THR A 480 -11.69 -2.12 -10.93
C THR A 480 -10.68 -3.11 -11.52
N ILE A 481 -9.44 -2.69 -11.80
CA ILE A 481 -8.36 -3.58 -12.26
C ILE A 481 -8.12 -4.70 -11.24
N THR A 482 -8.05 -4.35 -9.96
CA THR A 482 -7.81 -5.33 -8.88
C THR A 482 -8.94 -6.36 -8.80
N GLN A 483 -10.19 -5.92 -8.96
CA GLN A 483 -11.35 -6.81 -8.99
C GLN A 483 -11.31 -7.73 -10.21
N ARG A 484 -11.03 -7.20 -11.41
CA ARG A 484 -10.92 -8.01 -12.63
C ARG A 484 -9.84 -9.08 -12.54
N VAL A 485 -8.65 -8.73 -12.03
CA VAL A 485 -7.56 -9.70 -11.80
C VAL A 485 -8.01 -10.83 -10.87
N LYS A 486 -8.73 -10.51 -9.79
CA LYS A 486 -9.25 -11.52 -8.85
C LYS A 486 -10.30 -12.42 -9.51
N LEU A 487 -11.21 -11.86 -10.29
CA LEU A 487 -12.25 -12.62 -10.99
C LEU A 487 -11.65 -13.60 -12.00
N VAL A 488 -10.69 -13.15 -12.81
CA VAL A 488 -9.99 -14.01 -13.78
C VAL A 488 -9.21 -15.12 -13.07
N GLN A 489 -8.49 -14.81 -11.99
CA GLN A 489 -7.79 -15.83 -11.20
C GLN A 489 -8.76 -16.87 -10.62
N ALA A 490 -9.91 -16.44 -10.09
CA ALA A 490 -10.92 -17.35 -9.57
C ALA A 490 -11.60 -18.20 -10.66
N ALA A 491 -11.75 -17.67 -11.89
CA ALA A 491 -12.25 -18.43 -13.03
C ALA A 491 -11.24 -19.52 -13.46
N ILE A 492 -9.96 -19.16 -13.59
CA ILE A 492 -8.88 -20.11 -13.90
C ILE A 492 -8.77 -21.21 -12.85
N GLN A 493 -8.86 -20.87 -11.57
CA GLN A 493 -8.79 -21.85 -10.49
C GLN A 493 -9.98 -22.83 -10.55
N ARG A 494 -11.19 -22.34 -10.82
CA ARG A 494 -12.39 -23.18 -10.97
C ARG A 494 -12.28 -24.14 -12.15
N SER A 495 -11.81 -23.66 -13.31
CA SER A 495 -11.64 -24.53 -14.49
C SER A 495 -10.54 -25.57 -14.29
N GLN A 496 -9.43 -25.24 -13.61
CA GLN A 496 -8.39 -26.20 -13.25
C GLN A 496 -8.89 -27.28 -12.30
N GLN A 497 -9.61 -26.91 -11.24
CA GLN A 497 -10.19 -27.87 -10.30
C GLN A 497 -11.19 -28.81 -10.97
N TYR A 498 -11.98 -28.28 -11.91
CA TYR A 498 -12.88 -29.08 -12.73
C TYR A 498 -12.12 -30.08 -13.60
N GLU A 499 -11.06 -29.62 -14.30
CA GLU A 499 -10.20 -30.48 -15.11
C GLU A 499 -9.57 -31.62 -14.31
N GLU A 500 -9.00 -31.30 -13.14
CA GLU A 500 -8.39 -32.29 -12.24
C GLU A 500 -9.41 -33.35 -11.78
N ALA A 501 -10.64 -32.94 -11.48
CA ALA A 501 -11.70 -33.86 -11.10
C ALA A 501 -12.14 -34.76 -12.27
N VAL A 502 -12.29 -34.20 -13.47
CA VAL A 502 -12.61 -34.98 -14.69
C VAL A 502 -11.48 -35.99 -15.00
N ASP A 503 -10.21 -35.59 -14.90
CA ASP A 503 -9.06 -36.47 -15.13
C ASP A 503 -8.98 -37.61 -14.10
N ALA A 504 -9.31 -37.34 -12.84
CA ALA A 504 -9.38 -38.35 -11.78
C ALA A 504 -10.46 -39.41 -12.08
N GLU A 505 -11.66 -38.98 -12.45
CA GLU A 505 -12.76 -39.87 -12.81
C GLU A 505 -12.50 -40.64 -14.12
N LEU A 506 -11.85 -40.01 -15.11
CA LEU A 506 -11.39 -40.69 -16.33
C LEU A 506 -10.40 -41.80 -16.03
N THR A 507 -9.48 -41.55 -15.08
CA THR A 507 -8.49 -42.53 -14.65
C THR A 507 -9.17 -43.70 -13.95
N TRP A 508 -10.09 -43.44 -13.02
CA TRP A 508 -10.90 -44.48 -12.37
C TRP A 508 -11.71 -45.28 -13.40
N ALA A 509 -12.43 -44.63 -14.31
CA ALA A 509 -13.26 -45.30 -15.32
C ALA A 509 -12.39 -46.21 -16.20
N GLY A 510 -11.23 -45.73 -16.66
CA GLY A 510 -10.29 -46.53 -17.46
C GLY A 510 -9.63 -47.67 -16.69
N GLU A 511 -9.43 -47.55 -15.37
CA GLU A 511 -8.97 -48.65 -14.52
C GLU A 511 -10.05 -49.71 -14.31
N THR A 512 -11.29 -49.28 -14.05
CA THR A 512 -12.42 -50.16 -13.81
C THR A 512 -12.83 -50.90 -15.08
N GLU A 513 -12.83 -50.24 -16.24
CA GLU A 513 -13.03 -50.87 -17.56
C GLU A 513 -12.01 -51.99 -17.82
N ARG A 514 -10.72 -51.73 -17.53
CA ARG A 514 -9.66 -52.74 -17.63
C ARG A 514 -9.88 -53.90 -16.66
N LYS A 515 -10.26 -53.61 -15.41
CA LYS A 515 -10.55 -54.65 -14.40
C LYS A 515 -11.74 -55.51 -14.84
N LEU A 516 -12.85 -54.92 -15.26
CA LEU A 516 -14.04 -55.63 -15.77
C LEU A 516 -13.71 -56.50 -16.99
N SER A 517 -12.91 -55.98 -17.91
CA SER A 517 -12.46 -56.70 -19.11
C SER A 517 -11.49 -57.85 -18.81
N SER A 518 -10.74 -57.76 -17.71
CA SER A 518 -9.83 -58.82 -17.25
C SER A 518 -10.54 -59.97 -16.53
N LEU A 519 -11.83 -59.83 -16.21
CA LEU A 519 -12.59 -60.90 -15.60
C LEU A 519 -12.77 -62.05 -16.59
N GLY A 520 -12.30 -63.25 -16.20
CA GLY A 520 -12.46 -64.47 -17.00
C GLY A 520 -13.92 -64.84 -17.30
N PRO A 521 -14.18 -65.88 -18.10
CA PRO A 521 -15.54 -66.26 -18.50
C PRO A 521 -16.45 -66.61 -17.29
N LEU A 522 -17.75 -66.60 -17.52
CA LEU A 522 -18.75 -67.00 -16.53
C LEU A 522 -18.60 -68.50 -16.22
N SER A 523 -18.47 -68.83 -14.94
CA SER A 523 -18.42 -70.20 -14.43
C SER A 523 -19.82 -70.70 -14.08
N LEU A 524 -20.12 -71.95 -14.42
CA LEU A 524 -21.35 -72.70 -14.11
C LEU A 524 -21.15 -73.67 -12.93
N GLU A 525 -20.00 -73.62 -12.27
CA GLU A 525 -19.75 -74.28 -10.98
C GLU A 525 -20.29 -73.47 -9.79
N PRO A 526 -21.06 -74.09 -8.85
CA PRO A 526 -21.79 -73.39 -7.78
C PRO A 526 -20.97 -72.37 -6.99
N ASP A 527 -19.86 -72.78 -6.40
CA ASP A 527 -19.05 -71.93 -5.52
C ASP A 527 -18.37 -70.78 -6.28
N VAL A 528 -17.97 -71.05 -7.53
CA VAL A 528 -17.29 -70.07 -8.39
C VAL A 528 -18.28 -69.04 -8.93
N THR A 529 -19.51 -69.43 -9.30
CA THR A 529 -20.56 -68.49 -9.70
C THR A 529 -20.90 -67.52 -8.55
N VAL A 530 -20.99 -68.03 -7.32
CA VAL A 530 -21.21 -67.20 -6.12
C VAL A 530 -20.05 -66.23 -5.90
N ALA A 531 -18.81 -66.70 -5.98
CA ALA A 531 -17.63 -65.85 -5.84
C ALA A 531 -17.55 -64.75 -6.92
N GLN A 532 -17.82 -65.11 -8.18
CA GLN A 532 -17.87 -64.15 -9.30
C GLN A 532 -18.97 -63.10 -9.10
N LEU A 533 -20.14 -63.48 -8.56
CA LEU A 533 -21.23 -62.54 -8.25
C LEU A 533 -20.86 -61.60 -7.09
N GLN A 534 -20.15 -62.06 -6.06
CA GLN A 534 -19.66 -61.16 -4.98
C GLN A 534 -18.66 -60.13 -5.49
N VAL A 535 -17.76 -60.52 -6.40
CA VAL A 535 -16.85 -59.58 -7.07
C VAL A 535 -17.63 -58.52 -7.84
N GLN A 536 -18.66 -58.92 -8.59
CA GLN A 536 -19.51 -57.95 -9.29
C GLN A 536 -20.31 -57.06 -8.32
N ARG A 537 -20.75 -57.55 -7.16
CA ARG A 537 -21.39 -56.70 -6.13
C ARG A 537 -20.44 -55.61 -5.62
N ALA A 538 -19.15 -55.91 -5.49
CA ALA A 538 -18.15 -54.91 -5.12
C ALA A 538 -18.00 -53.84 -6.21
N PHE A 539 -17.94 -54.23 -7.49
CA PHE A 539 -17.97 -53.28 -8.62
C PHE A 539 -19.23 -52.43 -8.63
N ASN A 540 -20.41 -53.01 -8.35
CA ASN A 540 -21.67 -52.27 -8.30
C ASN A 540 -21.63 -51.14 -7.26
N ILE A 541 -21.11 -51.43 -6.06
CA ILE A 541 -20.96 -50.42 -5.01
C ILE A 541 -19.99 -49.32 -5.44
N ASP A 542 -18.87 -49.68 -6.06
CA ASP A 542 -17.85 -48.74 -6.53
C ASP A 542 -18.40 -47.82 -7.62
N ILE A 543 -19.04 -48.38 -8.65
CA ILE A 543 -19.66 -47.64 -9.76
C ILE A 543 -20.74 -46.67 -9.23
N ILE A 544 -21.58 -47.10 -8.27
CA ILE A 544 -22.59 -46.22 -7.66
C ILE A 544 -21.96 -45.06 -6.90
N ARG A 545 -20.82 -45.26 -6.22
CA ARG A 545 -20.13 -44.18 -5.50
C ARG A 545 -19.60 -43.10 -6.43
N HIS A 546 -19.06 -43.50 -7.57
CA HIS A 546 -18.53 -42.57 -8.58
C HIS A 546 -19.65 -41.91 -9.41
N LYS A 547 -20.86 -42.48 -9.43
CA LYS A 547 -22.02 -41.91 -10.13
C LYS A 547 -22.32 -40.47 -9.73
N ASP A 548 -22.39 -40.19 -8.42
CA ASP A 548 -22.76 -38.87 -7.92
C ASP A 548 -21.72 -37.82 -8.34
N THR A 549 -20.44 -38.18 -8.34
CA THR A 549 -19.34 -37.30 -8.77
C THR A 549 -19.40 -37.03 -10.27
N VAL A 550 -19.60 -38.05 -11.10
CA VAL A 550 -19.74 -37.90 -12.55
C VAL A 550 -20.96 -37.04 -12.91
N ASP A 551 -22.12 -37.29 -12.28
CA ASP A 551 -23.33 -36.50 -12.51
C ASP A 551 -23.13 -35.03 -12.09
N GLN A 552 -22.42 -34.76 -10.99
CA GLN A 552 -22.09 -33.41 -10.54
C GLN A 552 -21.14 -32.69 -11.54
N LEU A 553 -20.14 -33.38 -12.07
CA LEU A 553 -19.24 -32.83 -13.09
C LEU A 553 -19.99 -32.52 -14.39
N LEU A 554 -20.91 -33.37 -14.81
CA LEU A 554 -21.75 -33.11 -15.98
C LEU A 554 -22.71 -31.93 -15.76
N HIS A 555 -23.28 -31.81 -14.56
CA HIS A 555 -24.20 -30.71 -14.24
C HIS A 555 -23.50 -29.34 -14.20
N THR A 556 -22.28 -29.29 -13.65
CA THR A 556 -21.50 -28.05 -13.53
C THR A 556 -20.70 -27.69 -14.78
N ARG A 557 -20.71 -28.55 -15.80
CA ARG A 557 -19.94 -28.39 -17.04
C ARG A 557 -20.19 -27.04 -17.69
N ASP A 558 -21.45 -26.73 -18.00
CA ASP A 558 -21.79 -25.56 -18.81
C ASP A 558 -21.41 -24.24 -18.10
N ASP A 559 -21.62 -24.16 -16.78
CA ASP A 559 -21.21 -23.02 -15.94
C ASP A 559 -19.69 -22.80 -15.95
N ILE A 560 -18.89 -23.87 -15.98
CA ILE A 560 -17.43 -23.77 -16.06
C ILE A 560 -17.01 -23.33 -17.47
N LEU A 561 -17.62 -23.91 -18.51
CA LEU A 561 -17.30 -23.63 -19.92
C LEU A 561 -17.60 -22.18 -20.33
N GLU A 562 -18.64 -21.55 -19.78
CA GLU A 562 -18.95 -20.13 -20.01
C GLU A 562 -17.81 -19.20 -19.58
N THR A 563 -17.06 -19.60 -18.55
CA THR A 563 -15.95 -18.81 -18.01
C THR A 563 -14.59 -19.19 -18.60
N CYS A 564 -14.53 -20.16 -19.51
CA CYS A 564 -13.28 -20.66 -20.10
C CYS A 564 -12.96 -19.96 -21.43
N SER A 565 -11.65 -19.90 -21.75
CA SER A 565 -11.21 -19.57 -23.10
C SER A 565 -11.63 -20.64 -24.11
N ASP A 566 -11.75 -20.28 -25.40
CA ASP A 566 -12.20 -21.20 -26.45
C ASP A 566 -11.38 -22.50 -26.49
N GLN A 567 -10.06 -22.39 -26.40
CA GLN A 567 -9.15 -23.53 -26.42
C GLN A 567 -9.30 -24.45 -25.18
N GLN A 568 -9.48 -23.86 -23.99
CA GLN A 568 -9.73 -24.64 -22.77
C GLN A 568 -11.12 -25.30 -22.83
N ARG A 569 -12.10 -24.60 -23.39
CA ARG A 569 -13.46 -25.11 -23.57
C ARG A 569 -13.47 -26.37 -24.42
N ASP A 570 -12.81 -26.34 -25.59
CA ASP A 570 -12.74 -27.48 -26.49
C ASP A 570 -12.09 -28.70 -25.82
N THR A 571 -10.99 -28.48 -25.08
CA THR A 571 -10.27 -29.54 -24.37
C THR A 571 -11.13 -30.16 -23.25
N LEU A 572 -11.81 -29.32 -22.45
CA LEU A 572 -12.68 -29.77 -21.36
C LEU A 572 -13.91 -30.50 -21.88
N VAL A 573 -14.50 -30.05 -23.00
CA VAL A 573 -15.61 -30.74 -23.68
C VAL A 573 -15.17 -32.14 -24.09
N GLU A 574 -14.03 -32.28 -24.78
CA GLU A 574 -13.50 -33.59 -25.21
C GLU A 574 -13.30 -34.55 -24.02
N LYS A 575 -12.65 -34.08 -22.94
CA LYS A 575 -12.42 -34.88 -21.73
C LYS A 575 -13.73 -35.29 -21.05
N THR A 576 -14.67 -34.36 -20.91
CA THR A 576 -15.95 -34.60 -20.21
C THR A 576 -16.86 -35.54 -21.00
N ASP A 577 -16.90 -35.40 -22.32
CA ASP A 577 -17.64 -36.31 -23.20
C ASP A 577 -17.00 -37.72 -23.17
N SER A 578 -15.67 -37.80 -23.15
CA SER A 578 -14.94 -39.07 -22.97
C SER A 578 -15.26 -39.73 -21.63
N LEU A 579 -15.36 -38.94 -20.54
CA LEU A 579 -15.74 -39.44 -19.21
C LEU A 579 -17.14 -40.04 -19.24
N SER A 580 -18.11 -39.32 -19.79
CA SER A 580 -19.49 -39.79 -19.92
C SER A 580 -19.55 -41.13 -20.67
N ALA A 581 -18.89 -41.20 -21.83
CA ALA A 581 -18.88 -42.40 -22.66
C ALA A 581 -18.22 -43.61 -21.95
N ARG A 582 -17.10 -43.40 -21.25
CA ARG A 582 -16.41 -44.47 -20.52
C ARG A 582 -17.17 -44.93 -19.28
N TYR A 583 -17.78 -44.01 -18.54
CA TYR A 583 -18.64 -44.35 -17.40
C TYR A 583 -19.83 -45.21 -17.85
N GLU A 584 -20.49 -44.82 -18.94
CA GLU A 584 -21.59 -45.61 -19.52
C GLU A 584 -21.14 -47.01 -19.95
N ALA A 585 -19.98 -47.12 -20.62
CA ALA A 585 -19.42 -48.40 -21.02
C ALA A 585 -19.11 -49.32 -19.82
N VAL A 586 -18.47 -48.79 -18.77
CA VAL A 586 -18.19 -49.51 -17.52
C VAL A 586 -19.49 -49.98 -16.86
N SER A 587 -20.48 -49.09 -16.74
CA SER A 587 -21.78 -49.38 -16.16
C SER A 587 -22.51 -50.48 -16.94
N GLN A 588 -22.51 -50.39 -18.27
CA GLN A 588 -23.14 -51.38 -19.15
C GLN A 588 -22.45 -52.75 -19.05
N GLN A 589 -21.11 -52.80 -19.17
CA GLN A 589 -20.34 -54.05 -19.10
C GLN A 589 -20.54 -54.76 -17.74
N HIS A 590 -20.55 -53.99 -16.66
CA HIS A 590 -20.90 -54.48 -15.32
C HIS A 590 -22.33 -55.01 -15.28
N GLN A 591 -23.33 -54.24 -15.73
CA GLN A 591 -24.74 -54.62 -15.66
C GLN A 591 -25.07 -55.89 -16.47
N GLU A 592 -24.53 -56.00 -17.68
CA GLU A 592 -24.69 -57.18 -18.54
C GLU A 592 -24.14 -58.42 -17.82
N ARG A 593 -22.93 -58.34 -17.28
CA ARG A 593 -22.29 -59.45 -16.59
C ARG A 593 -22.96 -59.78 -15.25
N PHE A 594 -23.37 -58.78 -14.48
CA PHE A 594 -24.06 -58.94 -13.20
C PHE A 594 -25.38 -59.70 -13.41
N SER A 595 -26.19 -59.27 -14.38
CA SER A 595 -27.46 -59.94 -14.70
C SER A 595 -27.28 -61.38 -15.19
N ALA A 596 -26.23 -61.66 -15.98
CA ALA A 596 -25.90 -63.02 -16.41
C ALA A 596 -25.50 -63.92 -15.23
N LEU A 597 -24.73 -63.39 -14.26
CA LEU A 597 -24.34 -64.13 -13.05
C LEU A 597 -25.52 -64.35 -12.09
N GLU A 598 -26.44 -63.40 -11.94
CA GLU A 598 -27.66 -63.59 -11.16
C GLU A 598 -28.54 -64.71 -11.76
N GLN A 599 -28.70 -64.72 -13.09
CA GLN A 599 -29.39 -65.80 -13.78
C GLN A 599 -28.67 -67.14 -13.62
N ALA A 600 -27.34 -67.14 -13.77
CA ALA A 600 -26.53 -68.34 -13.59
C ALA A 600 -26.65 -68.91 -12.17
N GLN A 601 -26.58 -68.08 -11.12
CA GLN A 601 -26.65 -68.54 -9.74
C GLN A 601 -27.91 -69.40 -9.47
N VAL A 602 -29.06 -68.94 -9.94
CA VAL A 602 -30.34 -69.64 -9.75
C VAL A 602 -30.39 -70.95 -10.55
N LEU A 603 -29.89 -70.92 -11.79
CA LEU A 603 -29.92 -72.09 -12.68
C LEU A 603 -28.88 -73.16 -12.26
N VAL A 604 -27.67 -72.75 -11.89
CA VAL A 604 -26.58 -73.60 -11.38
C VAL A 604 -27.05 -74.35 -10.13
N ALA A 605 -27.55 -73.64 -9.12
CA ALA A 605 -28.03 -74.25 -7.88
C ALA A 605 -29.10 -75.34 -8.16
N ARG A 606 -30.10 -75.01 -8.99
CA ARG A 606 -31.19 -75.95 -9.29
C ARG A 606 -30.77 -77.12 -10.18
N PHE A 607 -29.83 -76.91 -11.09
CA PHE A 607 -29.33 -77.97 -11.98
C PHE A 607 -28.52 -78.99 -11.20
N TRP A 608 -27.53 -78.52 -10.43
CA TRP A 608 -26.64 -79.41 -9.67
C TRP A 608 -27.36 -80.15 -8.55
N GLU A 609 -28.27 -79.50 -7.81
CA GLU A 609 -29.15 -80.18 -6.84
C GLU A 609 -29.92 -81.34 -7.49
N THR A 610 -30.54 -81.09 -8.66
CA THR A 610 -31.32 -82.13 -9.36
C THR A 610 -30.42 -83.23 -9.95
N GLN A 611 -29.19 -82.92 -10.34
CA GLN A 611 -28.20 -83.91 -10.80
C GLN A 611 -27.72 -84.78 -9.64
N GLU A 612 -27.41 -84.18 -8.49
CA GLU A 612 -26.97 -84.89 -7.28
C GLU A 612 -28.04 -85.86 -6.76
N ASP A 613 -29.32 -85.49 -6.84
CA ASP A 613 -30.42 -86.37 -6.46
C ASP A 613 -30.64 -87.53 -7.46
N LEU A 614 -30.47 -87.27 -8.76
CA LEU A 614 -30.81 -88.23 -9.82
C LEU A 614 -29.70 -89.25 -10.11
N GLU A 615 -28.43 -88.85 -10.04
CA GLU A 615 -27.29 -89.69 -10.42
C GLU A 615 -27.17 -90.98 -9.58
N PRO A 616 -27.33 -90.95 -8.24
CA PRO A 616 -27.35 -92.17 -7.43
C PRO A 616 -28.48 -93.12 -7.82
N TRP A 617 -29.68 -92.58 -8.03
CA TRP A 617 -30.84 -93.38 -8.43
C TRP A 617 -30.66 -94.06 -9.79
N LEU A 618 -30.08 -93.36 -10.79
CA LEU A 618 -29.77 -93.95 -12.09
C LEU A 618 -28.81 -95.14 -11.94
N GLY A 619 -27.73 -94.99 -11.17
CA GLY A 619 -26.74 -96.05 -10.96
C GLY A 619 -27.28 -97.24 -10.17
N GLU A 620 -28.02 -96.99 -9.09
CA GLU A 620 -28.62 -98.04 -8.26
C GLU A 620 -29.68 -98.83 -9.03
N THR A 621 -30.52 -98.16 -9.82
CA THR A 621 -31.59 -98.80 -10.60
C THR A 621 -31.04 -99.63 -11.75
N GLU A 622 -30.00 -99.16 -12.46
CA GLU A 622 -29.28 -99.95 -13.47
C GLU A 622 -28.70 -101.24 -12.87
N THR A 623 -28.10 -101.14 -11.69
CA THR A 623 -27.53 -102.28 -10.96
C THR A 623 -28.61 -103.27 -10.54
N LEU A 624 -29.73 -102.77 -10.02
CA LEU A 624 -30.88 -103.59 -9.61
C LEU A 624 -31.47 -104.37 -10.78
N ILE A 625 -31.62 -103.73 -11.96
CA ILE A 625 -32.16 -104.37 -13.16
C ILE A 625 -31.26 -105.50 -13.66
N ALA A 626 -29.94 -105.33 -13.61
CA ALA A 626 -28.98 -106.33 -14.05
C ALA A 626 -29.02 -107.63 -13.23
N GLN A 627 -29.45 -107.57 -11.96
CA GLN A 627 -29.44 -108.70 -11.01
C GLN A 627 -30.75 -109.49 -10.96
N LEU A 628 -31.78 -109.12 -11.74
CA LEU A 628 -33.09 -109.77 -11.67
C LEU A 628 -33.04 -111.23 -12.20
N PRO A 629 -33.71 -112.19 -11.54
CA PRO A 629 -33.77 -113.61 -11.95
C PRO A 629 -34.82 -113.90 -13.04
N PRO A 630 -34.65 -114.97 -13.86
CA PRO A 630 -35.60 -115.32 -14.92
C PRO A 630 -37.01 -115.67 -14.40
N PRO A 631 -38.05 -115.71 -15.26
CA PRO A 631 -39.42 -116.01 -14.85
C PRO A 631 -39.53 -117.35 -14.11
N ALA A 632 -40.10 -117.35 -12.91
CA ALA A 632 -40.30 -118.57 -12.12
C ALA A 632 -41.38 -119.49 -12.72
N ILE A 633 -41.41 -120.76 -12.32
CA ILE A 633 -42.49 -121.71 -12.67
C ILE A 633 -43.60 -121.69 -11.61
N ASP A 634 -43.18 -121.51 -10.36
CA ASP A 634 -44.09 -121.41 -9.23
C ASP A 634 -44.97 -120.16 -9.32
N THR A 635 -46.28 -120.36 -9.10
CA THR A 635 -47.29 -119.32 -9.26
C THR A 635 -47.13 -118.18 -8.26
N GLU A 636 -46.62 -118.45 -7.05
CA GLU A 636 -46.40 -117.45 -6.01
C GLU A 636 -45.13 -116.63 -6.29
N ALA A 637 -44.04 -117.30 -6.69
CA ALA A 637 -42.80 -116.66 -7.09
C ALA A 637 -42.97 -115.76 -8.34
N LEU A 638 -43.78 -116.17 -9.32
CA LEU A 638 -44.14 -115.34 -10.48
C LEU A 638 -44.88 -114.06 -10.08
N ARG A 639 -45.80 -114.14 -9.12
CA ARG A 639 -46.52 -112.96 -8.59
C ARG A 639 -45.59 -111.99 -7.89
N LEU A 640 -44.65 -112.50 -7.08
CA LEU A 640 -43.61 -111.68 -6.43
C LEU A 640 -42.73 -110.95 -7.46
N GLN A 641 -42.34 -111.63 -8.55
CA GLN A 641 -41.59 -111.00 -9.63
C GLN A 641 -42.42 -109.93 -10.38
N GLN A 642 -43.73 -110.14 -10.59
CA GLN A 642 -44.63 -109.11 -11.15
C GLN A 642 -44.76 -107.88 -10.23
N GLU A 643 -44.88 -108.07 -8.92
CA GLU A 643 -44.94 -106.97 -7.96
C GLU A 643 -43.62 -106.19 -7.91
N GLN A 644 -42.47 -106.88 -7.98
CA GLN A 644 -41.16 -106.24 -8.11
C GLN A 644 -41.06 -105.38 -9.38
N MET A 645 -41.64 -105.83 -10.50
CA MET A 645 -41.70 -105.02 -11.74
C MET A 645 -42.64 -103.83 -11.63
N ARG A 646 -43.73 -103.94 -10.86
CA ARG A 646 -44.66 -102.84 -10.58
C ARG A 646 -43.97 -101.73 -9.80
N LEU A 647 -43.27 -102.08 -8.71
CA LEU A 647 -42.51 -101.13 -7.88
C LEU A 647 -41.40 -100.43 -8.67
N LEU A 648 -40.67 -101.15 -9.51
CA LEU A 648 -39.65 -100.56 -10.41
C LEU A 648 -40.26 -99.55 -11.39
N ARG A 649 -41.45 -99.83 -11.95
CA ARG A 649 -42.16 -98.90 -12.84
C ARG A 649 -42.62 -97.63 -12.11
N GLU A 650 -43.06 -97.76 -10.86
CA GLU A 650 -43.42 -96.62 -10.01
C GLU A 650 -42.20 -95.74 -9.71
N SER A 651 -41.08 -96.34 -9.29
CA SER A 651 -39.83 -95.61 -9.06
C SER A 651 -39.35 -94.85 -10.31
N ILE A 652 -39.43 -95.46 -11.50
CA ILE A 652 -39.13 -94.79 -12.77
C ILE A 652 -40.07 -93.59 -13.01
N ALA A 653 -41.37 -93.75 -12.74
CA ALA A 653 -42.34 -92.66 -12.91
C ALA A 653 -42.08 -91.51 -11.92
N GLU A 654 -41.67 -91.78 -10.69
CA GLU A 654 -41.33 -90.78 -9.68
C GLU A 654 -40.09 -89.95 -10.04
N HIS A 655 -39.15 -90.53 -10.78
CA HIS A 655 -37.92 -89.82 -11.20
C HIS A 655 -38.08 -89.10 -12.55
N LYS A 656 -39.19 -89.30 -13.27
CA LYS A 656 -39.50 -88.58 -14.51
C LYS A 656 -39.48 -87.04 -14.37
N PRO A 657 -40.09 -86.42 -13.34
CA PRO A 657 -40.07 -84.97 -13.17
C PRO A 657 -38.66 -84.40 -12.97
N HIS A 658 -37.73 -85.17 -12.37
CA HIS A 658 -36.35 -84.76 -12.17
C HIS A 658 -35.58 -84.70 -13.49
N ILE A 659 -35.77 -85.71 -14.36
CA ILE A 659 -35.29 -85.69 -15.75
C ILE A 659 -35.88 -84.50 -16.53
N ASP A 660 -37.21 -84.31 -16.47
CA ASP A 660 -37.88 -83.21 -17.18
C ASP A 660 -37.40 -81.83 -16.67
N LYS A 661 -37.10 -81.70 -15.37
CA LYS A 661 -36.50 -80.49 -14.75
C LYS A 661 -35.08 -80.24 -15.27
N LEU A 662 -34.23 -81.27 -15.37
CA LEU A 662 -32.88 -81.16 -15.94
C LEU A 662 -32.90 -80.78 -17.41
N LEU A 663 -33.81 -81.38 -18.21
CA LEU A 663 -33.95 -81.05 -19.64
C LEU A 663 -34.48 -79.63 -19.88
N LYS A 664 -35.22 -79.07 -18.93
CA LYS A 664 -35.68 -77.68 -18.98
C LYS A 664 -34.60 -76.67 -18.57
N ILE A 665 -33.87 -76.96 -17.50
CA ILE A 665 -32.88 -76.04 -16.91
C ILE A 665 -31.54 -76.12 -17.65
N GLY A 666 -31.10 -77.32 -18.03
CA GLY A 666 -29.81 -77.58 -18.65
C GLY A 666 -29.50 -76.74 -19.90
N PRO A 667 -30.42 -76.61 -20.88
CA PRO A 667 -30.20 -75.77 -22.06
C PRO A 667 -30.06 -74.28 -21.73
N GLN A 668 -30.83 -73.78 -20.76
CA GLN A 668 -30.77 -72.38 -20.31
C GLN A 668 -29.44 -72.12 -19.60
N LEU A 669 -29.02 -73.03 -18.73
CA LEU A 669 -27.73 -72.95 -18.04
C LEU A 669 -26.56 -73.03 -19.02
N ALA A 670 -26.62 -73.93 -20.00
CA ALA A 670 -25.58 -74.10 -21.01
C ALA A 670 -25.44 -72.93 -21.98
N ALA A 671 -26.46 -72.08 -22.12
CA ALA A 671 -26.38 -70.86 -22.93
C ALA A 671 -25.58 -69.74 -22.25
N LEU A 672 -25.44 -69.78 -20.92
CA LEU A 672 -24.76 -68.73 -20.14
C LEU A 672 -23.24 -68.83 -20.15
N SER A 673 -22.67 -69.99 -20.51
CA SER A 673 -21.22 -70.15 -20.68
C SER A 673 -20.90 -71.02 -21.88
N HIS A 674 -20.13 -70.47 -22.82
CA HIS A 674 -19.69 -71.22 -24.00
C HIS A 674 -18.67 -72.32 -23.65
N GLN A 675 -17.88 -72.15 -22.59
CA GLN A 675 -16.86 -73.11 -22.20
C GLN A 675 -17.44 -74.30 -21.45
N GLU A 676 -18.23 -74.04 -20.40
CA GLU A 676 -18.79 -75.09 -19.54
C GLU A 676 -20.16 -75.59 -19.99
N GLY A 677 -20.84 -74.85 -20.89
CA GLY A 677 -22.14 -75.25 -21.42
C GLY A 677 -22.10 -76.57 -22.19
N ALA A 678 -20.99 -76.92 -22.83
CA ALA A 678 -20.83 -78.23 -23.47
C ALA A 678 -20.87 -79.37 -22.44
N THR A 679 -20.22 -79.20 -21.30
CA THR A 679 -20.22 -80.17 -20.19
C THR A 679 -21.60 -80.32 -19.57
N VAL A 680 -22.32 -79.22 -19.35
CA VAL A 680 -23.72 -79.24 -18.85
C VAL A 680 -24.63 -79.97 -19.84
N LYS A 681 -24.49 -79.69 -21.15
CA LYS A 681 -25.21 -80.39 -22.23
C LYS A 681 -25.01 -81.89 -22.21
N GLN A 682 -23.75 -82.31 -22.03
CA GLN A 682 -23.41 -83.72 -21.95
C GLN A 682 -24.09 -84.39 -20.75
N ARG A 683 -23.99 -83.80 -19.55
CA ARG A 683 -24.54 -84.39 -18.31
C ARG A 683 -26.03 -84.65 -18.36
N TYR A 684 -26.86 -83.68 -18.75
CA TYR A 684 -28.31 -83.92 -18.81
C TYR A 684 -28.70 -84.87 -19.95
N SER A 685 -27.95 -84.87 -21.06
CA SER A 685 -28.21 -85.78 -22.19
C SER A 685 -27.88 -87.23 -21.83
N ASP A 686 -26.82 -87.44 -21.06
CA ASP A 686 -26.43 -88.77 -20.61
C ASP A 686 -27.40 -89.31 -19.53
N ALA A 687 -27.86 -88.46 -18.61
CA ALA A 687 -28.92 -88.80 -17.66
C ALA A 687 -30.23 -89.20 -18.36
N GLU A 688 -30.65 -88.47 -19.41
CA GLU A 688 -31.83 -88.80 -20.21
C GLU A 688 -31.69 -90.16 -20.91
N LYS A 689 -30.55 -90.43 -21.54
CA LYS A 689 -30.29 -91.72 -22.22
C LYS A 689 -30.37 -92.89 -21.24
N ARG A 690 -29.75 -92.77 -20.07
CA ARG A 690 -29.75 -93.81 -19.01
C ARG A 690 -31.16 -94.07 -18.48
N TYR A 691 -31.91 -93.01 -18.20
CA TYR A 691 -33.32 -93.12 -17.79
C TYR A 691 -34.18 -93.86 -18.84
N VAL A 692 -34.02 -93.53 -20.12
CA VAL A 692 -34.76 -94.19 -21.21
C VAL A 692 -34.38 -95.67 -21.31
N ALA A 693 -33.09 -96.00 -21.18
CA ALA A 693 -32.62 -97.39 -21.21
C ALA A 693 -33.22 -98.23 -20.06
N ILE A 694 -33.17 -97.71 -18.83
CA ILE A 694 -33.80 -98.32 -17.63
C ILE A 694 -35.30 -98.61 -17.90
N LYS A 695 -36.02 -97.62 -18.42
CA LYS A 695 -37.46 -97.73 -18.72
C LYS A 695 -37.77 -98.84 -19.72
N GLU A 696 -37.02 -98.94 -20.82
CA GLU A 696 -37.28 -99.95 -21.85
C GLU A 696 -36.93 -101.37 -21.37
N VAL A 697 -35.86 -101.55 -20.59
CA VAL A 697 -35.51 -102.88 -20.03
C VAL A 697 -36.58 -103.38 -19.07
N VAL A 698 -37.05 -102.55 -18.13
CA VAL A 698 -38.13 -102.92 -17.20
C VAL A 698 -39.43 -103.23 -17.94
N LYS A 699 -39.73 -102.48 -19.00
CA LYS A 699 -40.90 -102.71 -19.83
C LYS A 699 -40.87 -104.08 -20.52
N GLY A 700 -39.76 -104.43 -21.17
CA GLY A 700 -39.61 -105.72 -21.87
C GLY A 700 -39.57 -106.93 -20.93
N ARG A 701 -39.05 -106.75 -19.71
CA ARG A 701 -39.03 -107.84 -18.73
C ARG A 701 -40.41 -108.14 -18.16
N ALA A 702 -41.20 -107.11 -17.88
CA ALA A 702 -42.56 -107.27 -17.39
C ALA A 702 -43.48 -107.96 -18.40
N THR A 703 -43.34 -107.70 -19.72
CA THR A 703 -44.10 -108.44 -20.74
C THR A 703 -43.77 -109.92 -20.75
N THR A 704 -42.50 -110.27 -20.55
CA THR A 704 -42.05 -111.67 -20.47
C THR A 704 -42.63 -112.40 -19.25
N LEU A 705 -42.76 -111.69 -18.12
CA LEU A 705 -43.38 -112.22 -16.89
C LEU A 705 -44.88 -112.44 -17.05
N ASP A 706 -45.60 -111.50 -17.69
CA ASP A 706 -47.04 -111.62 -17.94
C ASP A 706 -47.38 -112.85 -18.80
N GLU A 707 -46.56 -113.14 -19.81
CA GLU A 707 -46.70 -114.35 -20.64
C GLU A 707 -46.50 -115.64 -19.83
N ALA A 708 -45.50 -115.67 -18.95
CA ALA A 708 -45.20 -116.84 -18.11
C ALA A 708 -46.35 -117.15 -17.12
N VAL A 709 -46.98 -116.14 -16.52
CA VAL A 709 -48.14 -116.31 -15.64
C VAL A 709 -49.32 -116.95 -16.38
N SER A 710 -49.63 -116.46 -17.59
CA SER A 710 -50.73 -116.99 -18.40
C SER A 710 -50.58 -118.49 -18.71
N GLN A 711 -49.34 -118.92 -18.94
CA GLN A 711 -49.05 -120.30 -19.34
C GLN A 711 -49.11 -121.29 -18.16
N SER A 712 -48.70 -120.87 -16.96
CA SER A 712 -48.79 -121.69 -15.74
C SER A 712 -50.26 -121.94 -15.30
N ALA A 713 -51.13 -120.94 -15.44
CA ALA A 713 -52.55 -121.05 -15.09
C ALA A 713 -53.29 -122.12 -15.93
N GLN A 714 -53.05 -122.14 -17.24
CA GLN A 714 -53.73 -123.07 -18.17
C GLN A 714 -53.45 -124.56 -17.89
N PHE A 715 -52.30 -124.90 -17.30
CA PHE A 715 -51.97 -126.27 -16.93
C PHE A 715 -52.72 -126.71 -15.68
N HIS A 716 -52.66 -125.90 -14.62
CA HIS A 716 -53.23 -126.28 -13.32
C HIS A 716 -54.76 -126.42 -13.37
N ASP A 717 -55.47 -125.54 -14.09
CA ASP A 717 -56.94 -125.53 -14.14
C ASP A 717 -57.56 -126.79 -14.79
N LYS A 718 -56.82 -127.50 -15.66
CA LYS A 718 -57.34 -128.65 -16.44
C LYS A 718 -56.90 -130.02 -15.91
N MET A 719 -55.90 -130.08 -15.01
CA MET A 719 -55.34 -131.33 -14.47
C MET A 719 -56.30 -132.10 -13.57
N ASP A 720 -56.88 -131.43 -12.59
CA ASP A 720 -57.68 -132.10 -11.56
C ASP A 720 -59.00 -132.69 -12.10
N PRO A 721 -59.79 -132.01 -12.97
CA PRO A 721 -61.04 -132.58 -13.52
C PRO A 721 -60.83 -133.85 -14.36
N LEU A 722 -59.70 -133.93 -15.08
CA LEU A 722 -59.40 -135.08 -15.94
C LEU A 722 -58.96 -136.29 -15.12
N LEU A 723 -58.21 -136.09 -14.04
CA LEU A 723 -57.84 -137.16 -13.10
C LEU A 723 -59.08 -137.80 -12.48
N GLU A 724 -60.02 -137.00 -11.98
CA GLU A 724 -61.24 -137.46 -11.30
C GLU A 724 -62.12 -138.33 -12.23
N THR A 725 -62.25 -137.92 -13.50
CA THR A 725 -63.03 -138.66 -14.51
C THR A 725 -62.43 -140.04 -14.79
N LEU A 726 -61.10 -140.16 -14.84
CA LEU A 726 -60.41 -141.44 -15.08
C LEU A 726 -60.47 -142.38 -13.89
N GLU A 727 -60.34 -141.87 -12.67
CA GLU A 727 -60.47 -142.69 -11.46
C GLU A 727 -61.88 -143.31 -11.32
N GLY A 728 -62.93 -142.55 -11.65
CA GLY A 728 -64.31 -143.04 -11.66
C GLY A 728 -64.58 -144.13 -12.71
N ALA A 729 -63.86 -144.15 -13.83
CA ALA A 729 -63.98 -145.19 -14.84
C ALA A 729 -63.30 -146.51 -14.43
N VAL A 730 -62.09 -146.46 -13.84
CA VAL A 730 -61.38 -147.66 -13.34
C VAL A 730 -62.25 -148.45 -12.35
N GLN A 731 -62.91 -147.76 -11.41
CA GLN A 731 -63.65 -148.47 -10.36
C GLN A 731 -64.84 -149.26 -10.86
N ARG A 732 -65.56 -148.75 -11.87
CA ARG A 732 -66.70 -149.46 -12.45
C ARG A 732 -66.27 -150.79 -13.09
N LEU A 733 -65.07 -150.87 -13.66
CA LEU A 733 -64.53 -152.08 -14.29
C LEU A 733 -64.02 -153.13 -13.29
N ARG A 734 -63.78 -152.78 -12.01
CA ARG A 734 -63.28 -153.73 -10.99
C ARG A 734 -64.36 -154.69 -10.44
N SER A 735 -65.65 -154.35 -10.53
CA SER A 735 -66.76 -155.17 -9.98
C SER A 735 -67.90 -155.37 -11.00
N PRO A 736 -67.71 -156.19 -12.04
CA PRO A 736 -68.73 -156.35 -13.08
C PRO A 736 -69.88 -157.28 -12.63
N PRO A 737 -71.12 -157.11 -13.17
CA PRO A 737 -72.29 -157.91 -12.78
C PRO A 737 -72.17 -159.42 -13.11
N PRO A 738 -72.89 -160.33 -12.43
CA PRO A 738 -72.81 -161.78 -12.69
C PRO A 738 -73.39 -162.18 -14.06
N VAL A 739 -72.84 -163.25 -14.67
CA VAL A 739 -73.23 -163.74 -16.01
C VAL A 739 -74.54 -164.55 -15.94
N ALA A 740 -75.49 -164.29 -16.86
CA ALA A 740 -76.81 -164.95 -16.87
C ALA A 740 -76.77 -166.39 -17.44
N ALA A 741 -77.78 -167.22 -17.12
CA ALA A 741 -77.89 -168.63 -17.58
C ALA A 741 -78.71 -168.81 -18.88
N GLU A 742 -79.42 -167.76 -19.31
CA GLU A 742 -80.23 -167.74 -20.54
C GLU A 742 -79.41 -167.10 -21.67
N ALA A 743 -79.32 -167.74 -22.83
CA ALA A 743 -78.47 -167.29 -23.94
C ALA A 743 -78.79 -165.86 -24.41
N ASP A 744 -80.05 -165.44 -24.35
CA ASP A 744 -80.46 -164.09 -24.79
C ASP A 744 -79.98 -162.99 -23.83
N LYS A 745 -79.98 -163.25 -22.51
CA LYS A 745 -79.48 -162.30 -21.50
C LYS A 745 -77.96 -162.14 -21.52
N ILE A 746 -77.21 -163.17 -21.91
CA ILE A 746 -75.75 -163.07 -22.03
C ILE A 746 -75.36 -162.13 -23.19
N ARG A 747 -76.10 -162.12 -24.31
CA ARG A 747 -75.83 -161.20 -25.44
C ARG A 747 -76.06 -159.73 -25.07
N GLU A 748 -77.08 -159.46 -24.25
CA GLU A 748 -77.38 -158.11 -23.78
C GLU A 748 -76.23 -157.55 -22.90
N GLN A 749 -75.69 -158.35 -21.98
CA GLN A 749 -74.54 -157.96 -21.15
C GLN A 749 -73.27 -157.64 -21.94
N LEU A 750 -73.06 -158.26 -23.10
CA LEU A 750 -71.91 -157.99 -23.97
C LEU A 750 -72.07 -156.66 -24.72
N ALA A 751 -73.30 -156.31 -25.13
CA ALA A 751 -73.59 -155.07 -25.82
C ALA A 751 -73.36 -153.84 -24.93
N ASP A 752 -73.80 -153.90 -23.67
CA ASP A 752 -73.62 -152.81 -22.70
C ASP A 752 -72.14 -152.53 -22.37
N HIS A 753 -71.31 -153.58 -22.29
CA HIS A 753 -69.87 -153.44 -22.06
C HIS A 753 -69.19 -152.68 -23.20
N LYS A 754 -69.52 -153.00 -24.46
CA LYS A 754 -68.98 -152.32 -25.64
C LYS A 754 -69.36 -150.85 -25.70
N ALA A 755 -70.58 -150.50 -25.29
CA ALA A 755 -71.02 -149.10 -25.22
C ALA A 755 -70.18 -148.28 -24.22
N THR A 756 -69.74 -148.89 -23.11
CA THR A 756 -68.93 -148.22 -22.08
C THR A 756 -67.50 -147.93 -22.57
N GLY A 757 -66.93 -148.78 -23.42
CA GLY A 757 -65.61 -148.56 -24.04
C GLY A 757 -65.56 -147.32 -24.95
N LEU A 758 -66.62 -147.06 -25.71
CA LEU A 758 -66.69 -145.91 -26.63
C LEU A 758 -66.71 -144.54 -25.91
N GLU A 759 -67.23 -144.47 -24.69
CA GLU A 759 -67.22 -143.21 -23.91
C GLU A 759 -65.82 -142.84 -23.39
N LEU A 760 -64.95 -143.83 -23.16
CA LEU A 760 -63.58 -143.60 -22.72
C LEU A 760 -62.70 -143.00 -23.82
N ASP A 761 -62.87 -143.45 -25.07
CA ASP A 761 -62.11 -142.93 -26.22
C ASP A 761 -62.32 -141.42 -26.45
N LYS A 762 -63.48 -140.86 -26.05
CA LYS A 762 -63.74 -139.42 -26.15
C LYS A 762 -62.80 -138.56 -25.27
N LEU A 763 -62.19 -139.12 -24.23
CA LEU A 763 -61.32 -138.38 -23.30
C LEU A 763 -59.86 -138.27 -23.76
N LEU A 764 -59.48 -138.93 -24.85
CA LEU A 764 -58.08 -139.01 -25.35
C LEU A 764 -57.45 -137.66 -25.78
N PRO A 765 -58.16 -136.72 -26.44
CA PRO A 765 -57.56 -135.44 -26.85
C PRO A 765 -57.18 -134.56 -25.65
N SER A 766 -58.04 -134.51 -24.62
CA SER A 766 -57.82 -133.72 -23.41
C SER A 766 -56.59 -134.22 -22.63
N PHE A 767 -56.43 -135.54 -22.54
CA PHE A 767 -55.25 -136.17 -21.97
C PHE A 767 -53.95 -135.79 -22.68
N SER A 768 -53.96 -135.84 -24.01
CA SER A 768 -52.75 -135.58 -24.82
C SER A 768 -52.30 -134.11 -24.75
N ALA A 769 -53.24 -133.16 -24.84
CA ALA A 769 -52.95 -131.73 -24.76
C ALA A 769 -52.36 -131.33 -23.40
N LEU A 770 -52.87 -131.93 -22.33
CA LEU A 770 -52.45 -131.63 -20.98
C LEU A 770 -51.08 -132.22 -20.64
N CYS A 771 -50.76 -133.40 -21.21
CA CYS A 771 -49.41 -133.95 -21.18
C CYS A 771 -48.39 -133.02 -21.85
N ALA A 772 -48.68 -132.52 -23.06
CA ALA A 772 -47.76 -131.61 -23.75
C ALA A 772 -47.52 -130.31 -22.97
N ARG A 773 -48.56 -129.76 -22.33
CA ARG A 773 -48.45 -128.53 -21.55
C ARG A 773 -47.63 -128.70 -20.27
N GLY A 774 -47.74 -129.85 -19.61
CA GLY A 774 -46.90 -130.14 -18.45
C GLY A 774 -45.43 -130.32 -18.82
N GLU A 775 -45.12 -130.95 -19.96
CA GLU A 775 -43.74 -131.05 -20.47
C GLU A 775 -43.14 -129.66 -20.79
N GLU A 776 -43.93 -128.73 -21.34
CA GLU A 776 -43.47 -127.36 -21.61
C GLU A 776 -43.16 -126.58 -20.32
N LEU A 777 -43.97 -126.70 -19.27
CA LEU A 777 -43.68 -126.09 -17.97
C LEU A 777 -42.42 -126.68 -17.34
N ILE A 778 -42.20 -127.99 -17.49
CA ILE A 778 -40.97 -128.66 -17.04
C ILE A 778 -39.74 -128.16 -17.81
N SER A 779 -39.85 -127.86 -19.11
CA SER A 779 -38.71 -127.41 -19.93
C SER A 779 -38.12 -126.06 -19.50
N ARG A 780 -38.89 -125.27 -18.75
CA ARG A 780 -38.46 -123.97 -18.22
C ARG A 780 -37.77 -124.08 -16.87
N ALA A 781 -37.77 -125.29 -16.30
CA ALA A 781 -37.36 -125.54 -14.94
C ALA A 781 -35.87 -125.81 -14.86
N ALA A 782 -35.26 -125.41 -13.76
CA ALA A 782 -33.96 -125.95 -13.40
C ALA A 782 -34.06 -127.47 -13.18
N HIS A 783 -32.95 -128.20 -13.39
CA HIS A 783 -32.93 -129.67 -13.43
C HIS A 783 -33.49 -130.38 -12.17
N ASP A 784 -33.61 -129.67 -11.04
CA ASP A 784 -34.10 -130.16 -9.74
C ASP A 784 -35.24 -129.28 -9.14
N ASP A 785 -36.02 -128.57 -9.96
CA ASP A 785 -37.10 -127.71 -9.47
C ASP A 785 -38.24 -128.54 -8.82
N PRO A 786 -38.55 -128.32 -7.52
CA PRO A 786 -39.64 -129.02 -6.83
C PRO A 786 -41.01 -128.83 -7.49
N ALA A 787 -41.26 -127.66 -8.10
CA ALA A 787 -42.52 -127.39 -8.81
C ALA A 787 -42.58 -128.19 -10.11
N ALA A 788 -41.47 -128.34 -10.84
CA ALA A 788 -41.40 -129.22 -12.00
C ALA A 788 -41.54 -130.70 -11.62
N GLN A 789 -41.03 -131.10 -10.45
CA GLN A 789 -41.23 -132.43 -9.88
C GLN A 789 -42.72 -132.71 -9.58
N ALA A 790 -43.44 -131.71 -9.04
CA ALA A 790 -44.87 -131.79 -8.77
C ALA A 790 -45.72 -131.86 -10.05
N VAL A 791 -45.33 -131.12 -11.10
CA VAL A 791 -45.94 -131.23 -12.44
C VAL A 791 -45.70 -132.63 -13.04
N ARG A 792 -44.48 -133.18 -12.91
CA ARG A 792 -44.14 -134.55 -13.36
C ARG A 792 -44.96 -135.64 -12.67
N SER A 793 -45.10 -135.57 -11.34
CA SER A 793 -45.80 -136.61 -10.58
C SER A 793 -47.29 -136.71 -10.94
N ARG A 794 -47.94 -135.56 -11.17
CA ARG A 794 -49.34 -135.50 -11.62
C ARG A 794 -49.54 -136.04 -13.04
N LEU A 795 -48.61 -135.75 -13.96
CA LEU A 795 -48.64 -136.34 -15.31
C LEU A 795 -48.48 -137.86 -15.30
N LEU A 796 -47.57 -138.39 -14.46
CA LEU A 796 -47.38 -139.83 -14.27
C LEU A 796 -48.66 -140.51 -13.77
N ARG A 797 -49.34 -139.92 -12.79
CA ARG A 797 -50.61 -140.44 -12.26
C ARG A 797 -51.69 -140.51 -13.34
N LEU A 798 -51.83 -139.45 -14.13
CA LEU A 798 -52.81 -139.38 -15.23
C LEU A 798 -52.58 -140.50 -16.25
N ARG A 799 -51.32 -140.75 -16.64
CA ARG A 799 -50.94 -141.83 -17.57
C ARG A 799 -51.28 -143.22 -17.01
N SER A 800 -50.96 -143.47 -15.74
CA SER A 800 -51.18 -144.78 -15.10
C SER A 800 -52.64 -145.21 -15.03
N LEU A 801 -53.56 -144.27 -14.76
CA LEU A 801 -54.99 -144.57 -14.68
C LEU A 801 -55.58 -144.93 -16.04
N TRP A 802 -55.13 -144.26 -17.10
CA TRP A 802 -55.59 -144.51 -18.46
C TRP A 802 -55.27 -145.95 -18.92
N ASP A 803 -54.08 -146.44 -18.60
CA ASP A 803 -53.66 -147.81 -18.94
C ASP A 803 -54.45 -148.89 -18.19
N GLU A 804 -54.76 -148.67 -16.90
CA GLU A 804 -55.52 -149.65 -16.09
C GLU A 804 -56.95 -149.87 -16.62
N ILE A 805 -57.62 -148.81 -17.05
CA ILE A 805 -58.98 -148.88 -17.59
C ILE A 805 -59.04 -149.82 -18.81
N ARG A 806 -58.07 -149.68 -19.72
CA ARG A 806 -58.06 -150.41 -20.98
C ARG A 806 -57.93 -151.93 -20.75
N GLN A 807 -57.03 -152.33 -19.86
CA GLN A 807 -56.77 -153.75 -19.56
C GLN A 807 -58.01 -154.47 -18.99
N ARG A 808 -58.72 -153.84 -18.03
CA ARG A 808 -59.85 -154.50 -17.36
C ARG A 808 -61.10 -154.65 -18.23
N ALA A 809 -61.30 -153.74 -19.18
CA ALA A 809 -62.40 -153.85 -20.13
C ALA A 809 -62.25 -155.11 -21.01
N GLU A 810 -61.06 -155.37 -21.54
CA GLU A 810 -60.81 -156.53 -22.42
C GLU A 810 -61.08 -157.88 -21.73
N GLU A 811 -60.65 -158.04 -20.48
CA GLU A 811 -60.85 -159.29 -19.71
C GLU A 811 -62.34 -159.63 -19.50
N ARG A 812 -63.19 -158.61 -19.34
CA ARG A 812 -64.61 -158.81 -19.08
C ARG A 812 -65.38 -159.24 -20.33
N GLU A 813 -65.00 -158.71 -21.49
CA GLU A 813 -65.61 -159.05 -22.77
C GLU A 813 -65.36 -160.52 -23.16
N GLY A 814 -64.14 -161.02 -22.93
CA GLY A 814 -63.80 -162.42 -23.20
C GLY A 814 -64.68 -163.41 -22.41
N LYS A 815 -64.84 -163.18 -21.10
CA LYS A 815 -65.63 -164.07 -20.21
C LYS A 815 -67.11 -164.17 -20.59
N LEU A 816 -67.72 -163.09 -21.07
CA LEU A 816 -69.13 -163.09 -21.48
C LEU A 816 -69.36 -163.89 -22.77
N THR A 817 -68.34 -163.97 -23.63
CA THR A 817 -68.41 -164.67 -24.91
C THR A 817 -68.36 -166.18 -24.71
N ASP A 818 -67.44 -166.68 -23.87
CA ASP A 818 -67.26 -168.11 -23.61
C ASP A 818 -68.50 -168.80 -23.02
N VAL A 819 -69.24 -168.11 -22.13
CA VAL A 819 -70.43 -168.68 -21.46
C VAL A 819 -71.62 -168.80 -22.41
N LEU A 820 -71.72 -167.92 -23.41
CA LEU A 820 -72.79 -167.93 -24.41
C LEU A 820 -72.76 -169.21 -25.25
N ASP A 821 -71.58 -169.70 -25.61
CA ASP A 821 -71.39 -170.89 -26.46
C ASP A 821 -71.81 -172.20 -25.75
N LEU A 822 -71.57 -172.31 -24.43
CA LEU A 822 -71.93 -173.51 -23.65
C LEU A 822 -73.44 -173.73 -23.55
N ALA A 823 -74.21 -172.65 -23.40
CA ALA A 823 -75.66 -172.70 -23.24
C ALA A 823 -76.38 -173.19 -24.53
N GLY A 824 -75.79 -172.96 -25.70
CA GLY A 824 -76.36 -173.36 -26.99
C GLY A 824 -76.36 -174.89 -27.23
N LYS A 825 -75.36 -175.63 -26.72
CA LYS A 825 -75.26 -177.09 -26.90
C LYS A 825 -76.29 -177.87 -26.09
N PHE A 826 -76.51 -177.49 -24.83
CA PHE A 826 -77.34 -178.24 -23.88
C PHE A 826 -78.82 -178.38 -24.31
N TRP A 827 -79.41 -177.31 -24.85
CA TRP A 827 -80.83 -177.30 -25.20
C TRP A 827 -81.15 -178.06 -26.49
N ALA A 828 -80.16 -178.31 -27.36
CA ALA A 828 -80.34 -179.09 -28.58
C ALA A 828 -80.51 -180.60 -28.28
N ASP A 829 -79.76 -181.15 -27.32
CA ASP A 829 -79.75 -182.59 -26.99
C ASP A 829 -81.05 -183.05 -26.28
N MET A 830 -81.68 -182.19 -25.47
CA MET A 830 -82.87 -182.54 -24.70
C MET A 830 -84.13 -182.76 -25.56
N ALA A 831 -84.21 -182.14 -26.74
CA ALA A 831 -85.35 -182.26 -27.65
C ALA A 831 -85.41 -183.64 -28.35
N ALA A 832 -84.27 -184.32 -28.55
CA ALA A 832 -84.19 -185.60 -29.27
C ALA A 832 -84.71 -186.81 -28.45
N LEU A 833 -84.57 -186.78 -27.12
CA LEU A 833 -84.89 -187.91 -26.23
C LEU A 833 -86.40 -188.16 -26.04
N LEU A 834 -87.23 -187.13 -26.20
CA LEU A 834 -88.68 -187.21 -25.93
C LEU A 834 -89.49 -187.84 -27.07
N SER A 835 -88.89 -188.02 -28.26
CA SER A 835 -89.54 -188.64 -29.43
C SER A 835 -89.50 -190.17 -29.39
N THR A 836 -88.46 -190.78 -28.83
CA THR A 836 -88.20 -192.22 -28.88
C THR A 836 -89.03 -193.06 -27.91
N LEU A 837 -89.59 -192.43 -26.87
CA LEU A 837 -90.31 -193.11 -25.78
C LEU A 837 -91.78 -193.44 -26.09
N ARG A 838 -92.35 -192.89 -27.18
CA ARG A 838 -93.77 -193.04 -27.52
C ARG A 838 -94.09 -194.28 -28.36
N ASP A 839 -93.12 -194.83 -29.10
CA ASP A 839 -93.34 -195.93 -30.05
C ASP A 839 -93.19 -197.34 -29.43
N SER A 840 -92.64 -197.45 -28.23
CA SER A 840 -92.32 -198.73 -27.58
C SER A 840 -93.50 -199.37 -26.83
N GLN A 841 -94.66 -198.70 -26.74
CA GLN A 841 -95.77 -199.08 -25.85
C GLN A 841 -96.83 -200.01 -26.47
N ASP A 842 -96.85 -200.27 -27.79
CA ASP A 842 -97.92 -201.05 -28.44
C ASP A 842 -97.63 -202.56 -28.64
N ILE A 843 -96.40 -203.04 -28.43
CA ILE A 843 -96.00 -204.42 -28.82
C ILE A 843 -96.15 -205.48 -27.70
N VAL A 844 -96.25 -205.10 -26.43
CA VAL A 844 -96.15 -206.06 -25.30
C VAL A 844 -97.49 -206.75 -24.95
N ARG A 845 -98.53 -206.65 -25.79
CA ARG A 845 -99.90 -207.07 -25.42
C ARG A 845 -100.30 -208.53 -25.71
N GLU A 846 -99.48 -209.38 -26.34
CA GLU A 846 -99.83 -210.80 -26.60
C GLU A 846 -98.62 -211.78 -26.53
N LEU A 847 -98.57 -212.68 -25.52
CA LEU A 847 -98.30 -214.15 -25.58
C LEU A 847 -97.81 -214.79 -24.25
N GLU A 848 -98.30 -216.01 -23.95
CA GLU A 848 -98.15 -216.86 -22.73
C GLU A 848 -97.31 -218.17 -22.95
N ASP A 849 -97.10 -218.95 -21.86
CA ASP A 849 -96.13 -220.06 -21.63
C ASP A 849 -96.80 -221.40 -21.07
N PRO A 850 -96.13 -222.59 -20.92
CA PRO A 850 -96.34 -223.79 -21.77
C PRO A 850 -96.46 -225.19 -21.06
N GLY A 851 -96.67 -226.28 -21.85
CA GLY A 851 -96.89 -227.67 -21.39
C GLY A 851 -96.04 -228.76 -22.09
N VAL A 852 -95.94 -229.93 -21.45
CA VAL A 852 -94.85 -230.93 -21.56
C VAL A 852 -95.26 -232.21 -22.31
N ASP A 853 -94.90 -232.34 -23.59
CA ASP A 853 -94.74 -233.64 -24.30
C ASP A 853 -93.52 -233.55 -25.25
N PRO A 854 -92.43 -234.32 -25.08
CA PRO A 854 -91.11 -234.04 -25.70
C PRO A 854 -91.00 -234.12 -27.24
N SER A 855 -91.99 -234.73 -27.93
CA SER A 855 -92.13 -234.69 -29.41
C SER A 855 -93.11 -233.60 -29.88
N LEU A 856 -93.90 -233.08 -28.96
CA LEU A 856 -94.79 -231.96 -29.16
C LEU A 856 -94.01 -230.69 -28.83
N ILE A 857 -93.61 -230.07 -29.93
CA ILE A 857 -93.64 -228.61 -30.04
C ILE A 857 -92.45 -227.93 -29.31
N LYS A 858 -91.25 -227.80 -29.86
CA LYS A 858 -90.73 -228.00 -31.24
C LYS A 858 -91.44 -227.20 -32.35
N GLN A 859 -92.56 -226.56 -32.05
CA GLN A 859 -93.36 -225.62 -32.85
C GLN A 859 -93.46 -224.28 -32.08
N GLN A 860 -93.20 -224.26 -30.75
CA GLN A 860 -92.95 -223.02 -29.99
C GLN A 860 -91.53 -222.49 -30.18
N ILE A 861 -90.67 -223.30 -30.81
CA ILE A 861 -89.29 -222.97 -31.19
C ILE A 861 -89.18 -222.23 -32.55
N GLU A 862 -90.25 -221.97 -33.32
CA GLU A 862 -90.11 -221.30 -34.64
C GLU A 862 -90.79 -219.92 -34.78
N ALA A 863 -91.62 -219.49 -33.82
CA ALA A 863 -92.43 -218.26 -33.96
C ALA A 863 -91.86 -217.01 -33.27
N ALA A 864 -91.08 -217.14 -32.20
CA ALA A 864 -90.54 -215.97 -31.48
C ALA A 864 -89.20 -215.47 -32.07
N GLU A 865 -88.54 -216.27 -32.91
CA GLU A 865 -87.25 -215.94 -33.53
C GLU A 865 -87.38 -215.16 -34.86
N VAL A 866 -88.58 -214.74 -35.31
CA VAL A 866 -88.76 -214.14 -36.65
C VAL A 866 -89.30 -212.70 -36.66
N CYS A 867 -89.72 -212.11 -35.54
CA CYS A 867 -90.23 -210.73 -35.51
C CYS A 867 -89.59 -209.93 -34.37
N VAL A 868 -88.37 -209.43 -34.47
CA VAL A 868 -88.14 -208.11 -35.08
C VAL A 868 -86.63 -207.95 -35.38
N GLU A 869 -86.05 -208.96 -36.03
CA GLU A 869 -84.72 -208.85 -36.67
C GLU A 869 -84.77 -208.25 -38.09
N ARG A 870 -85.75 -207.37 -38.37
CA ARG A 870 -85.74 -206.52 -39.59
C ARG A 870 -85.94 -205.05 -39.25
N GLY A 871 -84.81 -204.40 -39.03
CA GLY A 871 -84.67 -202.95 -38.92
C GLY A 871 -83.21 -202.50 -39.04
N MET A 872 -82.43 -203.07 -39.98
CA MET A 872 -81.23 -202.41 -40.50
C MET A 872 -81.61 -201.64 -41.78
N GLU A 873 -81.43 -200.31 -41.78
CA GLU A 873 -80.60 -199.53 -42.73
C GLU A 873 -80.86 -198.00 -42.58
N GLY A 874 -79.82 -197.23 -42.23
CA GLY A 874 -79.63 -195.81 -42.60
C GLY A 874 -79.92 -194.69 -41.57
N TYR A 875 -78.96 -194.36 -40.69
CA TYR A 875 -78.11 -193.13 -40.67
C TYR A 875 -77.22 -193.09 -39.43
#